data_AF-A0A6G1VMB7-F1
#
_entry.id   AF-A0A6G1VMB7-F1
#
_cell.length_a   1.000
_cell.length_b   1.000
_cell.length_c   1.000
_cell.angle_alpha   90.00
_cell.angle_beta   90.00
_cell.angle_gamma   90.00
#
_symmetry.space_group_name_H-M   'P 1'
#
loop_
_entity.id
_entity.type
_entity.pdbx_description
1 polymer ?
#
loop_
_entity_poly.entity_id
_entity_poly.type
_entity_poly.pdbx_seq_one_letter_code
_entity_poly.pdbx_strand_id
1 'polypeptide(L)'
;MDYVEAFENLKPNEKYGRKTPHKAVLLLTIIEMCESDEIYSNEIRYNQQLIDTFHKVWKRTLPDDDSLFVDAYFPFWTMQNEDFWHLVPYRGKEENLTLLKERQVRPSESKIKECVDYVELDEDLFFLMTLPSGRSSLKRALLENYSALTEEKIGELATSKDNAIDKSIEALAEYQKILSSENEPKNNLVAESCDEEKQNLFYALDEDVQIQLNIEYYTFLKEHKAEREMFRSLCPTVFDLYDKISAHPVKQEDVTSSLLYLYENFLMDLKVNLLGVDATLSLVDCIENAINQLHAHEHQADVFISNIGTEDNTLKMEKFSGDSTLSDDSVSSDDDESSAVNCRRKDLPWTENEEELLLLCYEKGKSIEDIASILGRPQNSIKLRLVNLGKIKYDFTQSENTEGSKNTDQELATLDFYVENMERLCFILNRNGERVYSTDGKLKILHGKLYRFNYKDDICFTVKNMVCTNEVWDKGEKTIVAYMQTDLFLLLDRTHYLDQIEDIKEGSCMQQNQIRVDGKWYDFDGNLIGRATEQLPDILGNVECEGIQVRNAGKDFVPKGGLEHITTKLCSSYEYFWLMAIVDLVNVHQHACVFDFDEIACMMIAEAWRLLDEYPHLKTNNESLVECIEFLINESENNMEQKLGWTTPKSQVFSVVKDYPMSGIFEDLVDELVEESPANVLRLWLDDRDERDLVLHSANYVNRCLYSLHLKKFDSFIEVNPIWKKYLVSEQSNLLSFIQDSLVAFLNR
;
A
#
# COMPACT_ATOMS: atom_id res chain seq x y z
N MET A 1 6.03 -23.34 -20.52
CA MET A 1 5.02 -23.84 -19.56
C MET A 1 3.69 -23.83 -20.27
N ASP A 2 2.73 -24.70 -19.97
CA ASP A 2 1.33 -24.51 -20.41
C ASP A 2 0.61 -23.62 -19.38
N TYR A 3 0.25 -22.39 -19.77
CA TYR A 3 -0.37 -21.38 -18.92
C TYR A 3 -1.87 -21.55 -18.81
N VAL A 4 -2.51 -22.28 -19.73
CA VAL A 4 -3.93 -22.63 -19.62
C VAL A 4 -4.04 -23.71 -18.57
N GLU A 5 -3.27 -24.80 -18.69
CA GLU A 5 -3.17 -25.84 -17.65
C GLU A 5 -2.74 -25.23 -16.30
N ALA A 6 -1.79 -24.28 -16.27
CA ALA A 6 -1.39 -23.59 -15.04
C ALA A 6 -2.48 -22.67 -14.47
N PHE A 7 -3.30 -22.03 -15.29
CA PHE A 7 -4.40 -21.16 -14.84
C PHE A 7 -5.61 -21.98 -14.35
N GLU A 8 -5.85 -23.17 -14.90
CA GLU A 8 -6.77 -24.17 -14.35
C GLU A 8 -6.28 -24.75 -13.01
N ASN A 9 -4.95 -24.83 -12.81
CA ASN A 9 -4.31 -25.54 -11.70
C ASN A 9 -3.47 -24.66 -10.76
N LEU A 10 -3.74 -23.34 -10.70
CA LEU A 10 -3.10 -22.40 -9.76
C LEU A 10 -3.11 -22.98 -8.34
N LYS A 11 -1.96 -22.95 -7.65
CA LYS A 11 -1.71 -23.51 -6.31
C LYS A 11 -2.39 -22.60 -5.26
N PRO A 12 -3.65 -22.87 -4.87
CA PRO A 12 -4.47 -21.89 -4.15
C PRO A 12 -4.33 -22.09 -2.64
N ASN A 13 -4.61 -21.06 -1.85
CA ASN A 13 -4.81 -21.27 -0.43
C ASN A 13 -6.13 -22.03 -0.21
N GLU A 14 -6.22 -22.84 0.84
CA GLU A 14 -7.48 -23.46 1.24
C GLU A 14 -8.09 -22.74 2.44
N LYS A 15 -9.38 -22.40 2.34
CA LYS A 15 -10.20 -21.92 3.46
C LYS A 15 -11.48 -22.76 3.51
N TYR A 16 -11.78 -23.32 4.69
CA TYR A 16 -12.98 -24.14 4.94
C TYR A 16 -13.19 -25.31 3.95
N GLY A 17 -12.11 -25.91 3.43
CA GLY A 17 -12.17 -26.99 2.44
C GLY A 17 -12.52 -26.54 1.02
N ARG A 18 -12.39 -25.24 0.70
CA ARG A 18 -12.51 -24.68 -0.65
C ARG A 18 -11.19 -24.05 -1.09
N LYS A 19 -10.83 -24.20 -2.38
CA LYS A 19 -9.80 -23.39 -3.04
C LYS A 19 -10.21 -21.91 -2.96
N THR A 20 -9.31 -21.02 -2.53
CA THR A 20 -9.59 -19.57 -2.50
C THR A 20 -9.43 -18.96 -3.90
N PRO A 21 -10.39 -18.18 -4.41
CA PRO A 21 -10.34 -17.64 -5.77
C PRO A 21 -9.41 -16.41 -5.92
N HIS A 22 -8.85 -15.88 -4.83
CA HIS A 22 -8.02 -14.65 -4.81
C HIS A 22 -6.93 -14.58 -5.90
N LYS A 23 -6.23 -15.68 -6.17
CA LYS A 23 -5.20 -15.74 -7.22
C LYS A 23 -5.81 -15.58 -8.63
N ALA A 24 -6.90 -16.29 -8.89
CA ALA A 24 -7.61 -16.20 -10.17
C ALA A 24 -8.25 -14.81 -10.37
N VAL A 25 -8.81 -14.20 -9.32
CA VAL A 25 -9.32 -12.83 -9.39
C VAL A 25 -8.20 -11.82 -9.65
N LEU A 26 -7.01 -11.99 -9.07
CA LEU A 26 -5.85 -11.13 -9.37
C LEU A 26 -5.39 -11.28 -10.82
N LEU A 27 -5.32 -12.50 -11.36
CA LEU A 27 -4.98 -12.71 -12.77
C LEU A 27 -6.06 -12.14 -13.71
N LEU A 28 -7.35 -12.31 -13.40
CA LEU A 28 -8.43 -11.65 -14.13
C LEU A 28 -8.36 -10.12 -14.05
N THR A 29 -7.85 -9.57 -12.95
CA THR A 29 -7.61 -8.12 -12.77
C THR A 29 -6.48 -7.65 -13.69
N ILE A 30 -5.36 -8.36 -13.71
CA ILE A 30 -4.22 -8.05 -14.58
C ILE A 30 -4.64 -8.14 -16.05
N ILE A 31 -5.34 -9.21 -16.45
CA ILE A 31 -5.82 -9.35 -17.84
C ILE A 31 -6.80 -8.22 -18.21
N GLU A 32 -7.69 -7.80 -17.31
CA GLU A 32 -8.57 -6.66 -17.57
C GLU A 32 -7.82 -5.32 -17.64
N MET A 33 -6.73 -5.16 -16.89
CA MET A 33 -5.86 -3.98 -16.98
C MET A 33 -4.99 -3.99 -18.25
N CYS A 34 -4.54 -5.15 -18.75
CA CYS A 34 -3.92 -5.26 -20.08
C CYS A 34 -4.94 -5.04 -21.22
N GLU A 35 -6.23 -5.30 -20.98
CA GLU A 35 -7.34 -5.05 -21.92
C GLU A 35 -7.81 -3.58 -21.94
N SER A 36 -7.55 -2.81 -20.88
CA SER A 36 -7.81 -1.36 -20.82
C SER A 36 -6.55 -0.51 -20.96
N ASP A 37 -5.48 -1.11 -21.49
CA ASP A 37 -4.13 -0.52 -21.67
C ASP A 37 -3.50 0.09 -20.39
N GLU A 38 -4.06 -0.22 -19.22
CA GLU A 38 -3.55 0.16 -17.89
C GLU A 38 -2.23 -0.57 -17.54
N ILE A 39 -1.91 -1.66 -18.25
CA ILE A 39 -0.64 -2.40 -18.18
C ILE A 39 -0.13 -2.66 -19.60
N TYR A 40 0.84 -1.86 -20.06
CA TYR A 40 1.46 -1.93 -21.39
C TYR A 40 2.91 -2.44 -21.37
N SER A 41 3.48 -2.69 -20.19
CA SER A 41 4.81 -3.28 -19.99
C SER A 41 4.76 -4.39 -18.92
N ASN A 42 5.76 -5.28 -18.91
CA ASN A 42 5.85 -6.40 -17.97
C ASN A 42 6.32 -5.96 -16.56
N GLU A 43 5.92 -4.77 -16.09
CA GLU A 43 6.20 -4.22 -14.77
C GLU A 43 4.89 -4.02 -13.96
N ILE A 44 4.34 -5.10 -13.42
CA ILE A 44 3.05 -5.07 -12.73
C ILE A 44 3.24 -4.53 -11.31
N ARG A 45 2.90 -3.25 -11.11
CA ARG A 45 3.12 -2.50 -9.86
C ARG A 45 1.93 -2.62 -8.89
N TYR A 46 2.19 -2.91 -7.61
CA TYR A 46 1.14 -2.99 -6.59
C TYR A 46 0.68 -1.61 -6.12
N ASN A 47 -0.21 -0.99 -6.92
CA ASN A 47 -0.69 0.38 -6.74
C ASN A 47 -2.21 0.43 -6.44
N GLN A 48 -2.74 1.62 -6.14
CA GLN A 48 -4.17 1.80 -5.83
C GLN A 48 -5.09 1.43 -7.01
N GLN A 49 -4.62 1.60 -8.24
CA GLN A 49 -5.37 1.30 -9.46
C GLN A 49 -5.63 -0.20 -9.61
N LEU A 50 -4.61 -1.04 -9.36
CA LEU A 50 -4.73 -2.49 -9.29
C LEU A 50 -5.65 -2.92 -8.14
N ILE A 51 -5.56 -2.28 -6.96
CA ILE A 51 -6.46 -2.55 -5.83
C ILE A 51 -7.92 -2.22 -6.18
N ASP A 52 -8.17 -1.04 -6.73
CA ASP A 52 -9.51 -0.60 -7.13
C ASP A 52 -10.10 -1.50 -8.21
N THR A 53 -9.31 -1.89 -9.22
CA THR A 53 -9.76 -2.81 -10.27
C THR A 53 -9.94 -4.24 -9.75
N PHE A 54 -9.12 -4.72 -8.81
CA PHE A 54 -9.33 -6.00 -8.12
C PHE A 54 -10.69 -6.05 -7.39
N HIS A 55 -11.06 -4.99 -6.67
CA HIS A 55 -12.37 -4.90 -6.03
C HIS A 55 -13.55 -4.82 -7.04
N LYS A 56 -13.35 -4.23 -8.23
CA LYS A 56 -14.35 -4.24 -9.33
C LYS A 56 -14.53 -5.65 -9.89
N VAL A 57 -13.43 -6.33 -10.20
CA VAL A 57 -13.42 -7.70 -10.77
C VAL A 57 -14.05 -8.68 -9.79
N TRP A 58 -13.64 -8.66 -8.51
CA TRP A 58 -14.20 -9.53 -7.47
C TRP A 58 -15.73 -9.49 -7.43
N LYS A 59 -16.32 -8.28 -7.38
CA LYS A 59 -17.78 -8.11 -7.34
C LYS A 59 -18.50 -8.53 -8.62
N ARG A 60 -17.79 -8.63 -9.74
CA ARG A 60 -18.32 -9.07 -11.03
C ARG A 60 -18.22 -10.59 -11.21
N THR A 61 -17.22 -11.24 -10.60
CA THR A 61 -16.96 -12.68 -10.73
C THR A 61 -17.51 -13.51 -9.56
N LEU A 62 -17.64 -12.89 -8.39
CA LEU A 62 -18.09 -13.50 -7.12
C LEU A 62 -19.13 -12.59 -6.42
N PRO A 63 -20.27 -12.29 -7.07
CA PRO A 63 -21.24 -11.30 -6.57
C PRO A 63 -21.92 -11.69 -5.25
N ASP A 64 -21.95 -12.99 -4.92
CA ASP A 64 -22.63 -13.55 -3.74
C ASP A 64 -21.66 -14.03 -2.64
N ASP A 65 -20.34 -13.78 -2.75
CA ASP A 65 -19.33 -14.23 -1.78
C ASP A 65 -18.67 -13.07 -1.00
N ASP A 66 -19.48 -12.44 -0.14
CA ASP A 66 -19.03 -11.50 0.90
C ASP A 66 -18.30 -12.23 2.07
N SER A 67 -18.17 -13.57 2.06
CA SER A 67 -17.57 -14.34 3.16
C SER A 67 -16.04 -14.33 3.16
N LEU A 68 -15.44 -13.83 2.09
CA LEU A 68 -14.00 -13.81 1.86
C LEU A 68 -13.45 -12.39 1.87
N PHE A 69 -12.45 -12.16 2.71
CA PHE A 69 -11.71 -10.89 2.81
C PHE A 69 -11.02 -10.54 1.47
N VAL A 70 -11.31 -9.37 0.90
CA VAL A 70 -11.03 -8.99 -0.50
C VAL A 70 -9.75 -8.16 -0.67
N ASP A 71 -8.69 -8.51 0.05
CA ASP A 71 -7.42 -7.75 -0.01
C ASP A 71 -6.51 -8.24 -1.14
N ALA A 72 -6.11 -7.32 -2.03
CA ALA A 72 -5.30 -7.61 -3.22
C ALA A 72 -3.83 -7.94 -2.91
N TYR A 73 -3.27 -7.45 -1.79
CA TYR A 73 -1.86 -7.68 -1.43
C TYR A 73 -1.53 -9.15 -1.18
N PHE A 74 -2.50 -9.91 -0.65
CA PHE A 74 -2.30 -11.29 -0.26
C PHE A 74 -2.19 -12.27 -1.45
N PRO A 75 -3.05 -12.23 -2.49
CA PRO A 75 -2.74 -12.92 -3.74
C PRO A 75 -1.48 -12.37 -4.40
N PHE A 76 -1.22 -11.05 -4.38
CA PHE A 76 -0.02 -10.47 -5.01
C PHE A 76 1.29 -11.02 -4.43
N TRP A 77 1.36 -11.26 -3.12
CA TRP A 77 2.46 -11.99 -2.49
C TRP A 77 2.43 -13.49 -2.81
N THR A 78 1.31 -14.18 -2.53
CA THR A 78 1.25 -15.65 -2.58
C THR A 78 1.28 -16.24 -4.00
N MET A 79 1.13 -15.40 -5.04
CA MET A 79 1.37 -15.76 -6.44
C MET A 79 2.82 -16.17 -6.72
N GLN A 80 3.80 -15.81 -5.89
CA GLN A 80 5.19 -16.28 -6.03
C GLN A 80 5.38 -17.81 -5.93
N ASN A 81 4.33 -18.53 -5.55
CA ASN A 81 4.31 -19.99 -5.55
C ASN A 81 4.01 -20.55 -6.97
N GLU A 82 3.48 -19.74 -7.89
CA GLU A 82 3.33 -20.09 -9.30
C GLU A 82 4.62 -19.76 -10.06
N ASP A 83 5.05 -20.66 -10.95
CA ASP A 83 6.41 -20.63 -11.50
C ASP A 83 6.66 -19.51 -12.54
N PHE A 84 5.59 -18.77 -12.89
CA PHE A 84 5.55 -17.69 -13.88
C PHE A 84 5.46 -16.28 -13.26
N TRP A 85 5.61 -16.13 -11.93
CA TRP A 85 5.38 -14.88 -11.19
C TRP A 85 6.64 -14.40 -10.44
N HIS A 86 7.28 -13.35 -10.94
CA HIS A 86 8.62 -12.94 -10.51
C HIS A 86 8.58 -11.58 -9.78
N LEU A 87 8.53 -11.62 -8.45
CA LEU A 87 8.61 -10.41 -7.59
C LEU A 87 9.99 -9.74 -7.70
N VAL A 88 10.02 -8.48 -8.16
CA VAL A 88 11.22 -7.64 -8.29
C VAL A 88 11.31 -6.63 -7.14
N PRO A 89 12.44 -6.55 -6.42
CA PRO A 89 12.59 -5.63 -5.28
C PRO A 89 12.90 -4.20 -5.72
N TYR A 90 12.63 -3.23 -4.85
CA TYR A 90 13.29 -1.92 -4.95
C TYR A 90 14.81 -2.06 -4.83
N ARG A 91 15.55 -1.25 -5.58
CA ARG A 91 17.03 -1.23 -5.51
C ARG A 91 17.52 -0.93 -4.09
N GLY A 92 18.30 -1.82 -3.49
CA GLY A 92 18.70 -1.80 -2.08
C GLY A 92 17.73 -2.50 -1.12
N LYS A 93 16.73 -3.23 -1.63
CA LYS A 93 15.79 -4.09 -0.86
C LYS A 93 15.87 -5.57 -1.25
N GLU A 94 16.87 -5.96 -2.04
CA GLU A 94 17.06 -7.32 -2.56
C GLU A 94 17.19 -8.34 -1.42
N GLU A 95 18.01 -8.04 -0.41
CA GLU A 95 18.19 -8.87 0.79
C GLU A 95 16.90 -8.92 1.63
N ASN A 96 16.17 -7.81 1.72
CA ASN A 96 14.88 -7.76 2.44
C ASN A 96 13.83 -8.67 1.78
N LEU A 97 13.69 -8.62 0.45
CA LEU A 97 12.79 -9.50 -0.28
C LEU A 97 13.23 -10.97 -0.19
N THR A 98 14.54 -11.23 -0.21
CA THR A 98 15.09 -12.59 -0.05
C THR A 98 14.76 -13.15 1.33
N LEU A 99 15.00 -12.39 2.41
CA LEU A 99 14.66 -12.80 3.78
C LEU A 99 13.14 -13.03 3.98
N LEU A 100 12.29 -12.21 3.35
CA LEU A 100 10.83 -12.42 3.36
C LEU A 100 10.42 -13.72 2.66
N LYS A 101 11.09 -14.10 1.57
CA LYS A 101 10.87 -15.38 0.87
C LYS A 101 11.37 -16.57 1.69
N GLU A 102 12.59 -16.49 2.23
CA GLU A 102 13.22 -17.58 2.98
C GLU A 102 12.50 -17.91 4.29
N ARG A 103 12.06 -16.89 5.03
CA ARG A 103 11.36 -17.07 6.33
C ARG A 103 9.93 -17.62 6.18
N GLN A 104 9.35 -17.60 4.98
CA GLN A 104 7.95 -17.96 4.69
C GLN A 104 6.86 -17.17 5.46
N VAL A 105 7.26 -16.13 6.20
CA VAL A 105 6.35 -15.22 6.93
C VAL A 105 5.48 -14.44 5.94
N ARG A 106 4.22 -14.19 6.32
CA ARG A 106 3.29 -13.34 5.56
C ARG A 106 3.66 -11.86 5.78
N PRO A 107 4.18 -11.12 4.78
CA PRO A 107 4.43 -9.69 4.94
C PRO A 107 3.10 -8.93 5.06
N SER A 108 3.12 -7.82 5.80
CA SER A 108 2.03 -6.83 5.78
C SER A 108 2.00 -6.11 4.43
N GLU A 109 0.86 -5.50 4.09
CA GLU A 109 0.73 -4.73 2.85
C GLU A 109 1.79 -3.61 2.76
N SER A 110 2.03 -2.91 3.87
CA SER A 110 3.05 -1.87 3.96
C SER A 110 4.45 -2.41 3.62
N LYS A 111 4.79 -3.63 4.07
CA LYS A 111 6.10 -4.23 3.79
C LYS A 111 6.26 -4.65 2.33
N ILE A 112 5.19 -5.07 1.66
CA ILE A 112 5.19 -5.27 0.20
C ILE A 112 5.46 -3.94 -0.51
N LYS A 113 4.70 -2.88 -0.17
CA LYS A 113 4.86 -1.52 -0.73
C LYS A 113 6.24 -0.90 -0.47
N GLU A 114 6.97 -1.35 0.54
CA GLU A 114 8.32 -0.87 0.90
C GLU A 114 9.46 -1.69 0.26
N CYS A 115 9.24 -2.96 -0.07
CA CYS A 115 10.30 -3.88 -0.52
C CYS A 115 10.17 -4.33 -1.99
N VAL A 116 8.95 -4.36 -2.55
CA VAL A 116 8.68 -4.80 -3.93
C VAL A 116 8.38 -3.60 -4.80
N ASP A 117 9.11 -3.45 -5.91
CA ASP A 117 8.87 -2.37 -6.88
C ASP A 117 7.78 -2.78 -7.88
N TYR A 118 7.88 -3.99 -8.43
CA TYR A 118 6.90 -4.59 -9.36
C TYR A 118 7.00 -6.13 -9.41
N VAL A 119 6.17 -6.73 -10.27
CA VAL A 119 6.22 -8.14 -10.67
C VAL A 119 6.43 -8.23 -12.17
N GLU A 120 7.33 -9.10 -12.63
CA GLU A 120 7.31 -9.61 -14.01
C GLU A 120 6.49 -10.91 -14.09
N LEU A 121 5.78 -11.11 -15.19
CA LEU A 121 5.35 -12.44 -15.64
C LEU A 121 6.43 -13.07 -16.54
N ASP A 122 6.33 -14.36 -16.84
CA ASP A 122 7.06 -14.94 -17.97
C ASP A 122 6.70 -14.20 -19.28
N GLU A 123 7.68 -13.87 -20.13
CA GLU A 123 7.43 -13.11 -21.38
C GLU A 123 6.40 -13.80 -22.30
N ASP A 124 6.43 -15.13 -22.37
CA ASP A 124 5.45 -15.93 -23.12
C ASP A 124 4.01 -15.69 -22.60
N LEU A 125 3.84 -15.53 -21.29
CA LEU A 125 2.55 -15.27 -20.65
C LEU A 125 2.13 -13.80 -20.84
N PHE A 126 3.07 -12.86 -20.70
CA PHE A 126 2.79 -11.45 -20.94
C PHE A 126 2.38 -11.21 -22.41
N PHE A 127 3.05 -11.85 -23.37
CA PHE A 127 2.66 -11.84 -24.79
C PHE A 127 1.23 -12.36 -25.02
N LEU A 128 0.81 -13.46 -24.37
CA LEU A 128 -0.58 -13.92 -24.45
C LEU A 128 -1.59 -12.93 -23.85
N MET A 129 -1.15 -12.06 -22.93
CA MET A 129 -1.98 -10.98 -22.40
C MET A 129 -2.01 -9.73 -23.30
N THR A 130 -1.11 -9.56 -24.28
CA THR A 130 -1.24 -8.51 -25.31
C THR A 130 -2.20 -8.92 -26.44
N LEU A 131 -2.36 -10.21 -26.71
CA LEU A 131 -3.29 -10.75 -27.72
C LEU A 131 -4.76 -10.79 -27.20
N PRO A 132 -5.76 -10.22 -27.91
CA PRO A 132 -7.18 -10.24 -27.48
C PRO A 132 -7.76 -11.65 -27.36
N SER A 133 -7.33 -12.52 -28.27
CA SER A 133 -7.64 -13.94 -28.32
C SER A 133 -7.02 -14.68 -27.12
N GLY A 134 -5.76 -14.41 -26.79
CA GLY A 134 -5.03 -14.98 -25.66
C GLY A 134 -5.64 -14.57 -24.31
N ARG A 135 -5.93 -13.27 -24.13
CA ARG A 135 -6.72 -12.74 -23.01
C ARG A 135 -8.03 -13.51 -22.85
N SER A 136 -8.75 -13.76 -23.93
CA SER A 136 -10.05 -14.44 -23.90
C SER A 136 -9.95 -15.89 -23.40
N SER A 137 -8.93 -16.63 -23.85
CA SER A 137 -8.64 -18.01 -23.39
C SER A 137 -8.23 -18.06 -21.92
N LEU A 138 -7.35 -17.17 -21.48
CA LEU A 138 -6.88 -17.10 -20.09
C LEU A 138 -8.01 -16.70 -19.13
N LYS A 139 -8.86 -15.73 -19.51
CA LYS A 139 -10.07 -15.38 -18.74
C LYS A 139 -11.00 -16.59 -18.57
N ARG A 140 -11.25 -17.34 -19.66
CA ARG A 140 -12.14 -18.51 -19.67
C ARG A 140 -11.68 -19.58 -18.67
N ALA A 141 -10.42 -20.00 -18.74
CA ALA A 141 -9.84 -21.01 -17.84
C ALA A 141 -9.96 -20.63 -16.34
N LEU A 142 -9.75 -19.34 -16.01
CA LEU A 142 -9.88 -18.83 -14.65
C LEU A 142 -11.35 -18.78 -14.18
N LEU A 143 -12.27 -18.36 -15.04
CA LEU A 143 -13.70 -18.24 -14.71
C LEU A 143 -14.36 -19.61 -14.53
N GLU A 144 -14.05 -20.59 -15.38
CA GLU A 144 -14.61 -21.95 -15.32
C GLU A 144 -14.16 -22.72 -14.06
N ASN A 145 -12.94 -22.48 -13.57
CA ASN A 145 -12.36 -23.24 -12.45
C ASN A 145 -12.46 -22.54 -11.08
N TYR A 146 -12.59 -21.20 -11.05
CA TYR A 146 -12.52 -20.41 -9.80
C TYR A 146 -13.71 -19.46 -9.57
N SER A 147 -14.73 -19.45 -10.43
CA SER A 147 -15.99 -18.73 -10.20
C SER A 147 -17.18 -19.66 -9.96
N ALA A 148 -18.30 -19.11 -9.47
CA ALA A 148 -19.57 -19.82 -9.32
C ALA A 148 -20.63 -19.37 -10.36
N LEU A 149 -20.17 -18.82 -11.48
CA LEU A 149 -21.02 -18.21 -12.51
C LEU A 149 -21.69 -19.26 -13.41
N THR A 150 -22.72 -18.83 -14.15
CA THR A 150 -23.33 -19.62 -15.22
C THR A 150 -22.49 -19.57 -16.49
N GLU A 151 -22.54 -20.61 -17.32
CA GLU A 151 -21.95 -20.67 -18.68
C GLU A 151 -22.17 -19.40 -19.51
N GLU A 152 -23.41 -18.88 -19.49
CA GLU A 152 -23.80 -17.64 -20.17
C GLU A 152 -22.99 -16.43 -19.66
N LYS A 153 -22.79 -16.33 -18.34
CA LYS A 153 -22.04 -15.25 -17.71
C LYS A 153 -20.52 -15.44 -17.80
N ILE A 154 -20.04 -16.68 -17.82
CA ILE A 154 -18.65 -17.02 -18.14
C ILE A 154 -18.35 -16.59 -19.58
N GLY A 155 -19.24 -16.87 -20.53
CA GLY A 155 -19.16 -16.38 -21.91
C GLY A 155 -19.02 -14.86 -21.99
N GLU A 156 -19.95 -14.11 -21.38
CA GLU A 156 -19.91 -12.64 -21.36
C GLU A 156 -18.64 -12.04 -20.72
N LEU A 157 -18.03 -12.70 -19.75
CA LEU A 157 -16.86 -12.19 -19.03
C LEU A 157 -15.52 -12.72 -19.57
N ALA A 158 -15.54 -13.83 -20.32
CA ALA A 158 -14.37 -14.40 -20.96
C ALA A 158 -13.98 -13.64 -22.24
N THR A 159 -14.94 -13.19 -23.04
CA THR A 159 -14.66 -12.40 -24.25
C THR A 159 -13.93 -11.10 -23.89
N SER A 160 -12.77 -10.85 -24.50
CA SER A 160 -12.10 -9.55 -24.43
C SER A 160 -12.94 -8.49 -25.17
N LYS A 161 -13.04 -7.26 -24.64
CA LYS A 161 -13.97 -6.19 -25.08
C LYS A 161 -13.75 -5.73 -26.53
N ASP A 162 -12.49 -5.80 -26.95
CA ASP A 162 -11.93 -5.54 -28.26
C ASP A 162 -12.06 -6.74 -29.22
N ASN A 163 -12.33 -7.94 -28.70
CA ASN A 163 -12.40 -9.17 -29.50
C ASN A 163 -13.77 -9.30 -30.18
N ALA A 164 -13.93 -8.66 -31.34
CA ALA A 164 -15.18 -8.60 -32.11
C ALA A 164 -15.76 -9.97 -32.54
N ILE A 165 -14.97 -11.04 -32.46
CA ILE A 165 -15.34 -12.45 -32.66
C ILE A 165 -14.57 -13.27 -31.63
N ASP A 166 -15.20 -14.19 -30.89
CA ASP A 166 -14.48 -15.00 -29.89
C ASP A 166 -13.49 -15.98 -30.53
N LYS A 167 -12.26 -15.50 -30.70
CA LYS A 167 -11.10 -16.22 -31.23
C LYS A 167 -10.34 -17.07 -30.19
N SER A 168 -10.91 -17.40 -29.02
CA SER A 168 -10.16 -18.16 -27.99
C SER A 168 -9.56 -19.47 -28.52
N ILE A 169 -10.24 -20.15 -29.43
CA ILE A 169 -9.75 -21.40 -30.06
C ILE A 169 -8.54 -21.14 -30.97
N GLU A 170 -8.51 -20.02 -31.69
CA GLU A 170 -7.36 -19.64 -32.52
C GLU A 170 -6.17 -19.24 -31.64
N ALA A 171 -6.40 -18.50 -30.54
CA ALA A 171 -5.36 -18.26 -29.53
C ALA A 171 -4.83 -19.54 -28.87
N LEU A 172 -5.69 -20.53 -28.58
CA LEU A 172 -5.23 -21.81 -28.03
C LEU A 172 -4.36 -22.56 -29.04
N ALA A 173 -4.69 -22.50 -30.33
CA ALA A 173 -3.88 -23.10 -31.40
C ALA A 173 -2.56 -22.34 -31.63
N GLU A 174 -2.60 -21.00 -31.64
CA GLU A 174 -1.42 -20.12 -31.72
C GLU A 174 -0.50 -20.30 -30.50
N TYR A 175 -1.08 -20.45 -29.33
CA TYR A 175 -0.34 -20.72 -28.11
C TYR A 175 0.29 -22.12 -28.09
N GLN A 176 -0.46 -23.15 -28.49
CA GLN A 176 0.09 -24.50 -28.68
C GLN A 176 1.17 -24.51 -29.77
N LYS A 177 1.10 -23.63 -30.76
CA LYS A 177 2.14 -23.37 -31.77
C LYS A 177 3.37 -22.66 -31.18
N ILE A 178 3.23 -21.70 -30.26
CA ILE A 178 4.37 -21.16 -29.47
C ILE A 178 5.05 -22.28 -28.66
N LEU A 179 4.28 -23.23 -28.14
CA LEU A 179 4.78 -24.39 -27.39
C LEU A 179 5.38 -25.52 -28.26
N SER A 180 5.21 -25.51 -29.59
CA SER A 180 5.60 -26.62 -30.48
C SER A 180 6.37 -26.24 -31.76
N SER A 181 6.47 -24.95 -32.08
CA SER A 181 7.34 -24.33 -33.09
C SER A 181 7.33 -24.95 -34.50
N GLU A 182 6.26 -24.71 -35.29
CA GLU A 182 6.34 -24.65 -36.75
C GLU A 182 5.17 -23.82 -37.35
N ASN A 183 5.31 -23.32 -38.60
CA ASN A 183 4.57 -22.14 -39.08
C ASN A 183 3.47 -22.38 -40.15
N GLU A 184 2.24 -21.90 -39.89
CA GLU A 184 1.34 -21.26 -40.88
C GLU A 184 0.46 -20.15 -40.20
N PRO A 185 -0.18 -19.21 -40.95
CA PRO A 185 -0.93 -18.03 -40.40
C PRO A 185 -2.42 -17.92 -40.83
N LYS A 186 -3.20 -16.97 -40.24
CA LYS A 186 -4.15 -16.03 -40.92
C LYS A 186 -5.10 -15.19 -40.01
N ASN A 187 -5.10 -13.86 -40.24
CA ASN A 187 -6.26 -12.94 -40.37
C ASN A 187 -7.07 -12.39 -39.15
N ASN A 188 -7.02 -11.06 -38.98
CA ASN A 188 -8.11 -10.05 -38.78
C ASN A 188 -8.81 -9.91 -37.39
N LEU A 189 -8.95 -8.77 -36.67
CA LEU A 189 -8.74 -7.32 -36.91
C LEU A 189 -8.86 -6.47 -35.59
N VAL A 190 -7.91 -5.54 -35.35
CA VAL A 190 -8.07 -4.12 -34.87
C VAL A 190 -8.57 -3.76 -33.43
N ALA A 191 -7.61 -3.31 -32.59
CA ALA A 191 -7.51 -1.99 -31.87
C ALA A 191 -8.60 -1.53 -30.85
N GLU A 192 -8.43 -0.51 -29.96
CA GLU A 192 -7.42 0.54 -29.60
C GLU A 192 -7.79 1.00 -28.14
N SER A 193 -7.08 1.77 -27.28
CA SER A 193 -5.88 2.65 -27.33
C SER A 193 -5.51 3.19 -25.91
N CYS A 194 -4.21 3.26 -25.50
CA CYS A 194 -3.52 4.38 -24.76
C CYS A 194 -2.17 3.92 -24.12
N ASP A 195 -0.99 4.55 -24.24
CA ASP A 195 -0.59 5.86 -24.80
C ASP A 195 -0.88 6.01 -26.29
N GLU A 196 -1.82 6.90 -26.60
CA GLU A 196 -2.55 6.88 -27.87
C GLU A 196 -1.61 7.06 -29.08
N GLU A 197 -0.75 8.08 -29.13
CA GLU A 197 -0.10 8.42 -30.41
C GLU A 197 0.87 7.34 -30.92
N LYS A 198 1.63 6.70 -30.04
CA LYS A 198 2.53 5.57 -30.39
C LYS A 198 1.78 4.26 -30.58
N GLN A 199 0.82 3.95 -29.71
CA GLN A 199 0.08 2.69 -29.79
C GLN A 199 -0.84 2.68 -31.00
N ASN A 200 -1.54 3.77 -31.30
CA ASN A 200 -2.40 3.87 -32.49
C ASN A 200 -1.57 3.76 -33.78
N LEU A 201 -0.33 4.28 -33.79
CA LEU A 201 0.61 4.06 -34.90
C LEU A 201 0.98 2.57 -35.07
N PHE A 202 1.14 1.81 -33.97
CA PHE A 202 1.38 0.36 -34.01
C PHE A 202 0.12 -0.44 -34.37
N TYR A 203 -1.03 -0.14 -33.76
CA TYR A 203 -2.31 -0.79 -34.00
C TYR A 203 -2.90 -0.48 -35.39
N ALA A 204 -2.42 0.55 -36.07
CA ALA A 204 -2.68 0.84 -37.48
C ALA A 204 -1.84 -0.02 -38.47
N LEU A 205 -0.88 -0.82 -37.99
CA LEU A 205 -0.22 -1.84 -38.81
C LEU A 205 -1.19 -3.00 -39.12
N ASP A 206 -0.85 -3.80 -40.13
CA ASP A 206 -1.50 -5.08 -40.36
C ASP A 206 -1.28 -6.04 -39.17
N GLU A 207 -2.30 -6.82 -38.80
CA GLU A 207 -2.26 -7.68 -37.61
C GLU A 207 -1.20 -8.78 -37.71
N ASP A 208 -0.95 -9.34 -38.90
CA ASP A 208 0.14 -10.32 -39.09
C ASP A 208 1.52 -9.66 -38.81
N VAL A 209 1.65 -8.34 -39.07
CA VAL A 209 2.86 -7.56 -38.77
C VAL A 209 2.95 -7.18 -37.29
N GLN A 210 1.83 -6.86 -36.64
CA GLN A 210 1.78 -6.63 -35.18
C GLN A 210 2.15 -7.91 -34.42
N ILE A 211 1.59 -9.05 -34.83
CA ILE A 211 1.90 -10.36 -34.24
C ILE A 211 3.38 -10.70 -34.45
N GLN A 212 3.93 -10.53 -35.66
CA GLN A 212 5.36 -10.80 -35.88
C GLN A 212 6.25 -9.87 -35.04
N LEU A 213 5.96 -8.55 -34.98
CA LEU A 213 6.73 -7.61 -34.14
C LEU A 213 6.69 -8.00 -32.65
N ASN A 214 5.55 -8.45 -32.13
CA ASN A 214 5.46 -8.97 -30.76
C ASN A 214 6.25 -10.28 -30.59
N ILE A 215 6.14 -11.23 -31.53
CA ILE A 215 6.87 -12.51 -31.49
C ILE A 215 8.37 -12.27 -31.44
N GLU A 216 8.93 -11.45 -32.34
CA GLU A 216 10.37 -11.16 -32.38
C GLU A 216 10.83 -10.44 -31.11
N TYR A 217 10.07 -9.43 -30.66
CA TYR A 217 10.37 -8.67 -29.43
C TYR A 217 10.39 -9.57 -28.19
N TYR A 218 9.32 -10.33 -27.92
CA TYR A 218 9.26 -11.17 -26.73
C TYR A 218 10.15 -12.42 -26.82
N THR A 219 10.38 -12.98 -28.01
CA THR A 219 11.37 -14.06 -28.20
C THR A 219 12.77 -13.56 -27.87
N PHE A 220 13.14 -12.37 -28.35
CA PHE A 220 14.42 -11.76 -28.00
C PHE A 220 14.55 -11.52 -26.48
N LEU A 221 13.56 -10.89 -25.83
CA LEU A 221 13.57 -10.68 -24.37
C LEU A 221 13.61 -11.98 -23.55
N LYS A 222 13.08 -13.08 -24.10
CA LYS A 222 13.05 -14.42 -23.50
C LYS A 222 14.39 -15.13 -23.58
N GLU A 223 15.05 -15.08 -24.73
CA GLU A 223 16.34 -15.74 -24.98
C GLU A 223 17.51 -14.92 -24.41
N HIS A 224 17.52 -13.60 -24.63
CA HIS A 224 18.59 -12.69 -24.21
C HIS A 224 18.41 -12.17 -22.77
N LYS A 225 18.16 -13.07 -21.81
CA LYS A 225 17.82 -12.70 -20.41
C LYS A 225 18.83 -11.78 -19.72
N ALA A 226 20.13 -11.90 -20.02
CA ALA A 226 21.18 -11.06 -19.44
C ALA A 226 21.28 -9.65 -20.07
N GLU A 227 20.65 -9.44 -21.22
CA GLU A 227 20.73 -8.22 -22.03
C GLU A 227 19.37 -7.50 -22.10
N ARG A 228 18.28 -8.18 -21.68
CA ARG A 228 16.89 -7.72 -21.52
C ARG A 228 16.77 -6.30 -20.95
N GLU A 229 17.36 -6.02 -19.79
CA GLU A 229 17.28 -4.69 -19.16
C GLU A 229 17.94 -3.60 -20.03
N MET A 230 19.06 -3.94 -20.65
CA MET A 230 19.78 -3.03 -21.55
C MET A 230 18.92 -2.72 -22.78
N PHE A 231 18.29 -3.74 -23.37
CA PHE A 231 17.38 -3.58 -24.51
C PHE A 231 16.12 -2.79 -24.13
N ARG A 232 15.48 -3.10 -22.99
CA ARG A 232 14.31 -2.35 -22.50
C ARG A 232 14.63 -0.90 -22.13
N SER A 233 15.86 -0.58 -21.74
CA SER A 233 16.28 0.82 -21.56
C SER A 233 16.24 1.64 -22.87
N LEU A 234 16.30 0.96 -24.03
CA LEU A 234 16.11 1.55 -25.35
C LEU A 234 14.66 1.42 -25.82
N CYS A 235 14.06 0.24 -25.74
CA CYS A 235 12.71 -0.07 -26.22
C CYS A 235 11.91 -0.72 -25.08
N PRO A 236 11.27 0.05 -24.18
CA PRO A 236 10.52 -0.50 -23.04
C PRO A 236 9.32 -1.36 -23.46
N THR A 237 8.76 -1.09 -24.63
CA THR A 237 7.63 -1.79 -25.24
C THR A 237 7.88 -2.11 -26.71
N VAL A 238 7.05 -2.99 -27.28
CA VAL A 238 6.99 -3.22 -28.74
C VAL A 238 6.58 -1.96 -29.50
N PHE A 239 5.80 -1.07 -28.87
CA PHE A 239 5.39 0.23 -29.43
C PHE A 239 6.58 1.19 -29.56
N ASP A 240 7.44 1.25 -28.54
CA ASP A 240 8.69 2.02 -28.58
C ASP A 240 9.70 1.47 -29.60
N LEU A 241 9.74 0.14 -29.77
CA LEU A 241 10.52 -0.48 -30.84
C LEU A 241 10.00 -0.03 -32.22
N TYR A 242 8.69 -0.06 -32.45
CA TYR A 242 8.12 0.36 -33.72
C TYR A 242 8.30 1.86 -34.00
N ASP A 243 8.11 2.72 -33.00
CA ASP A 243 8.44 4.16 -33.07
C ASP A 243 9.90 4.36 -33.49
N LYS A 244 10.83 3.61 -32.89
CA LYS A 244 12.28 3.65 -33.18
C LYS A 244 12.72 2.97 -34.48
N ILE A 245 11.82 2.29 -35.18
CA ILE A 245 12.01 1.80 -36.55
C ILE A 245 11.41 2.78 -37.56
N SER A 246 10.22 3.33 -37.28
CA SER A 246 9.39 4.02 -38.26
C SER A 246 9.50 5.54 -38.26
N ALA A 247 9.62 6.18 -37.09
CA ALA A 247 9.52 7.63 -36.92
C ALA A 247 10.78 8.25 -36.28
N HIS A 248 11.35 7.59 -35.27
CA HIS A 248 12.48 8.10 -34.48
C HIS A 248 13.69 7.14 -34.43
N PRO A 249 14.37 6.87 -35.58
CA PRO A 249 15.56 6.04 -35.61
C PRO A 249 16.64 6.44 -34.58
N VAL A 250 17.13 5.42 -33.88
CA VAL A 250 18.23 5.51 -32.92
C VAL A 250 19.52 5.90 -33.65
N LYS A 251 20.35 6.75 -33.02
CA LYS A 251 21.65 7.18 -33.57
C LYS A 251 22.80 6.69 -32.71
N GLN A 252 23.97 6.61 -33.34
CA GLN A 252 25.22 6.19 -32.70
C GLN A 252 25.67 7.11 -31.54
N GLU A 253 25.24 8.39 -31.53
CA GLU A 253 25.59 9.35 -30.47
C GLU A 253 24.75 9.18 -29.19
N ASP A 254 23.56 8.57 -29.29
CA ASP A 254 22.57 8.51 -28.20
C ASP A 254 22.71 7.26 -27.31
N VAL A 255 23.58 6.30 -27.68
CA VAL A 255 23.59 4.92 -27.15
C VAL A 255 25.01 4.39 -26.92
N THR A 256 25.20 3.54 -25.91
CA THR A 256 26.50 2.89 -25.63
C THR A 256 26.84 1.82 -26.69
N SER A 257 28.12 1.65 -27.03
CA SER A 257 28.55 0.75 -28.12
C SER A 257 28.11 -0.72 -27.94
N SER A 258 27.89 -1.19 -26.72
CA SER A 258 27.36 -2.53 -26.44
C SER A 258 25.87 -2.65 -26.76
N LEU A 259 25.07 -1.64 -26.38
CA LEU A 259 23.64 -1.60 -26.66
C LEU A 259 23.37 -1.29 -28.15
N LEU A 260 24.25 -0.52 -28.79
CA LEU A 260 24.24 -0.28 -30.24
C LEU A 260 24.38 -1.60 -31.01
N TYR A 261 25.40 -2.41 -30.68
CA TYR A 261 25.63 -3.71 -31.31
C TYR A 261 24.48 -4.69 -31.05
N LEU A 262 23.95 -4.72 -29.83
CA LEU A 262 22.78 -5.54 -29.47
C LEU A 262 21.55 -5.18 -30.31
N TYR A 263 21.24 -3.88 -30.43
CA TYR A 263 20.10 -3.37 -31.20
C TYR A 263 20.28 -3.56 -32.70
N GLU A 264 21.49 -3.41 -33.24
CA GLU A 264 21.78 -3.67 -34.66
C GLU A 264 21.55 -5.15 -35.03
N ASN A 265 22.07 -6.09 -34.23
CA ASN A 265 21.83 -7.52 -34.47
C ASN A 265 20.33 -7.84 -34.43
N PHE A 266 19.61 -7.34 -33.42
CA PHE A 266 18.16 -7.50 -33.33
C PHE A 266 17.43 -6.95 -34.57
N LEU A 267 17.80 -5.76 -35.06
CA LEU A 267 17.20 -5.20 -36.28
C LEU A 267 17.53 -6.03 -37.54
N MET A 268 18.72 -6.63 -37.63
CA MET A 268 19.10 -7.54 -38.73
C MET A 268 18.26 -8.81 -38.71
N ASP A 269 18.10 -9.46 -37.54
CA ASP A 269 17.31 -10.69 -37.40
C ASP A 269 15.81 -10.43 -37.61
N LEU A 270 15.28 -9.35 -37.02
CA LEU A 270 13.91 -8.86 -37.25
C LEU A 270 13.65 -8.62 -38.75
N LYS A 271 14.60 -7.99 -39.46
CA LYS A 271 14.51 -7.79 -40.92
C LYS A 271 14.46 -9.11 -41.68
N VAL A 272 15.26 -10.10 -41.29
CA VAL A 272 15.26 -11.43 -41.92
C VAL A 272 13.93 -12.15 -41.71
N ASN A 273 13.37 -12.08 -40.50
CA ASN A 273 12.12 -12.78 -40.18
C ASN A 273 10.88 -12.09 -40.80
N LEU A 274 10.86 -10.75 -40.87
CA LEU A 274 9.79 -10.00 -41.55
C LEU A 274 9.73 -10.22 -43.07
N LEU A 275 10.83 -10.63 -43.73
CA LEU A 275 10.84 -10.94 -45.17
C LEU A 275 9.97 -12.15 -45.56
N GLY A 276 9.43 -12.89 -44.58
CA GLY A 276 8.48 -13.99 -44.80
C GLY A 276 7.01 -13.56 -44.96
N VAL A 277 6.67 -12.28 -44.74
CA VAL A 277 5.28 -11.79 -44.68
C VAL A 277 5.03 -10.74 -45.76
N ASP A 278 4.07 -10.98 -46.67
CA ASP A 278 3.82 -10.15 -47.87
C ASP A 278 3.49 -8.66 -47.56
N ALA A 279 3.08 -8.33 -46.33
CA ALA A 279 2.71 -6.97 -45.91
C ALA A 279 3.90 -6.09 -45.46
N THR A 280 5.11 -6.62 -45.29
CA THR A 280 6.19 -5.94 -44.54
C THR A 280 7.10 -5.00 -45.35
N LEU A 281 6.95 -4.89 -46.68
CA LEU A 281 7.92 -4.20 -47.55
C LEU A 281 8.29 -2.78 -47.08
N SER A 282 7.31 -1.97 -46.66
CA SER A 282 7.58 -0.62 -46.13
C SER A 282 8.25 -0.62 -44.76
N LEU A 283 8.00 -1.64 -43.93
CA LEU A 283 8.66 -1.82 -42.63
C LEU A 283 10.11 -2.30 -42.80
N VAL A 284 10.37 -3.19 -43.76
CA VAL A 284 11.72 -3.63 -44.14
C VAL A 284 12.56 -2.45 -44.66
N ASP A 285 11.98 -1.58 -45.49
CA ASP A 285 12.61 -0.32 -45.92
C ASP A 285 12.89 0.63 -44.73
N CYS A 286 11.99 0.71 -43.75
CA CYS A 286 12.21 1.47 -42.50
C CYS A 286 13.36 0.89 -41.66
N ILE A 287 13.44 -0.44 -41.49
CA ILE A 287 14.53 -1.10 -40.76
C ILE A 287 15.87 -0.92 -41.48
N GLU A 288 15.89 -1.07 -42.81
CA GLU A 288 17.06 -0.77 -43.65
C GLU A 288 17.55 0.68 -43.42
N ASN A 289 16.63 1.65 -43.41
CA ASN A 289 16.94 3.06 -43.15
C ASN A 289 17.43 3.30 -41.70
N ALA A 290 16.84 2.64 -40.71
CA ALA A 290 17.28 2.73 -39.31
C ALA A 290 18.70 2.20 -39.13
N ILE A 291 19.02 1.03 -39.69
CA ILE A 291 20.37 0.44 -39.69
C ILE A 291 21.38 1.39 -40.37
N ASN A 292 21.06 1.93 -41.55
CA ASN A 292 21.92 2.91 -42.22
C ASN A 292 22.15 4.20 -41.40
N GLN A 293 21.23 4.57 -40.50
CA GLN A 293 21.39 5.70 -39.58
C GLN A 293 22.25 5.37 -38.35
N LEU A 294 22.32 4.11 -37.90
CA LEU A 294 23.31 3.65 -36.92
C LEU A 294 24.74 3.73 -37.50
N HIS A 295 24.92 3.47 -38.80
CA HIS A 295 26.22 3.47 -39.49
C HIS A 295 26.64 4.83 -40.08
N ALA A 296 25.80 5.86 -39.99
CA ALA A 296 25.97 7.12 -40.71
C ALA A 296 27.29 7.88 -40.43
N HIS A 297 27.99 7.57 -39.34
CA HIS A 297 29.26 8.21 -38.97
C HIS A 297 30.52 7.44 -39.40
N GLU A 298 30.47 6.13 -39.69
CA GLU A 298 31.66 5.39 -40.17
C GLU A 298 32.05 5.82 -41.60
N HIS A 299 31.05 6.03 -42.46
CA HIS A 299 31.25 6.44 -43.86
C HIS A 299 31.85 7.86 -44.04
N GLN A 300 32.10 8.61 -42.97
CA GLN A 300 32.83 9.88 -43.05
C GLN A 300 34.33 9.76 -42.72
N ALA A 301 34.78 8.63 -42.15
CA ALA A 301 36.20 8.35 -41.92
C ALA A 301 36.89 7.71 -43.14
N ASP A 302 36.29 6.65 -43.69
CA ASP A 302 36.94 5.81 -44.72
C ASP A 302 37.11 6.48 -46.10
N VAL A 303 36.41 7.58 -46.36
CA VAL A 303 36.50 8.33 -47.62
C VAL A 303 37.83 9.10 -47.76
N PHE A 304 38.60 9.29 -46.67
CA PHE A 304 39.78 10.15 -46.68
C PHE A 304 41.16 9.46 -46.77
N ILE A 305 41.23 8.12 -46.73
CA ILE A 305 42.52 7.38 -46.88
C ILE A 305 42.47 6.33 -48.01
N SER A 306 42.00 6.75 -49.19
CA SER A 306 42.10 5.96 -50.43
C SER A 306 43.06 6.57 -51.46
N ASN A 307 44.16 7.20 -51.02
CA ASN A 307 45.18 7.77 -51.91
C ASN A 307 46.60 7.84 -51.29
N ILE A 308 47.33 6.73 -51.38
CA ILE A 308 48.78 6.57 -51.66
C ILE A 308 49.09 5.08 -51.42
N GLY A 309 49.93 4.46 -52.25
CA GLY A 309 50.15 3.00 -52.23
C GLY A 309 51.60 2.56 -52.21
N THR A 310 51.80 1.28 -52.54
CA THR A 310 53.07 0.54 -52.74
C THR A 310 53.97 0.26 -51.52
N GLU A 311 54.30 -1.04 -51.36
CA GLU A 311 55.57 -1.60 -50.84
C GLU A 311 55.88 -1.45 -49.31
N ASP A 312 56.35 -2.48 -48.57
CA ASP A 312 56.64 -3.89 -48.87
C ASP A 312 56.80 -4.78 -47.59
N ASN A 313 56.67 -6.10 -47.74
CA ASN A 313 57.26 -7.24 -47.00
C ASN A 313 57.20 -7.49 -45.45
N THR A 314 56.73 -8.72 -45.15
CA THR A 314 57.24 -9.72 -44.16
C THR A 314 56.99 -9.70 -42.62
N LEU A 315 56.23 -10.73 -42.20
CA LEU A 315 56.55 -11.77 -41.18
C LEU A 315 56.61 -11.49 -39.64
N LYS A 316 55.61 -12.10 -38.96
CA LYS A 316 55.71 -13.03 -37.80
C LYS A 316 56.07 -12.57 -36.36
N MET A 317 55.14 -12.96 -35.47
CA MET A 317 55.31 -13.65 -34.17
C MET A 317 55.90 -12.95 -32.93
N GLU A 318 55.00 -12.85 -31.93
CA GLU A 318 55.17 -13.25 -30.51
C GLU A 318 55.91 -12.38 -29.46
N LYS A 319 55.24 -12.30 -28.30
CA LYS A 319 55.75 -12.28 -26.90
C LYS A 319 56.30 -10.98 -26.27
N PHE A 320 55.42 -10.37 -25.46
CA PHE A 320 55.49 -10.27 -23.99
C PHE A 320 56.78 -9.81 -23.26
N SER A 321 56.54 -8.96 -22.24
CA SER A 321 57.20 -8.82 -20.91
C SER A 321 58.32 -7.77 -20.70
N GLY A 322 58.37 -7.20 -19.48
CA GLY A 322 59.19 -6.04 -19.04
C GLY A 322 58.38 -4.73 -19.04
N ASP A 323 58.10 -3.99 -17.96
CA ASP A 323 58.75 -3.77 -16.63
C ASP A 323 60.07 -2.97 -16.77
N SER A 324 60.36 -1.86 -16.04
CA SER A 324 59.78 -1.33 -14.78
C SER A 324 60.05 0.19 -14.52
N THR A 325 59.49 0.73 -13.41
CA THR A 325 59.94 1.89 -12.58
C THR A 325 60.01 3.36 -13.08
N LEU A 326 59.08 4.17 -12.56
CA LEU A 326 59.27 5.34 -11.65
C LEU A 326 60.38 6.39 -11.88
N SER A 327 59.97 7.65 -12.09
CA SER A 327 60.29 8.87 -11.29
C SER A 327 59.84 10.13 -12.06
N ASP A 328 59.61 11.32 -11.51
CA ASP A 328 59.05 11.83 -10.24
C ASP A 328 59.08 13.40 -10.35
N ASP A 329 58.26 14.09 -9.55
CA ASP A 329 58.46 15.48 -9.05
C ASP A 329 58.13 16.77 -9.88
N SER A 330 57.87 17.85 -9.11
CA SER A 330 57.86 19.31 -9.43
C SER A 330 56.59 20.06 -9.95
N VAL A 331 55.56 20.11 -9.11
CA VAL A 331 54.73 21.28 -8.68
C VAL A 331 54.90 22.65 -9.39
N SER A 332 53.79 23.20 -9.91
CA SER A 332 53.29 24.61 -9.81
C SER A 332 52.13 24.83 -10.80
N SER A 333 51.12 25.69 -10.66
CA SER A 333 50.37 26.38 -9.60
C SER A 333 49.76 27.64 -10.24
N ASP A 334 48.47 27.90 -9.99
CA ASP A 334 47.75 29.17 -10.19
C ASP A 334 47.27 29.54 -11.63
N ASP A 335 46.01 29.13 -11.90
CA ASP A 335 44.85 29.94 -12.31
C ASP A 335 45.00 31.16 -13.26
N ASP A 336 44.15 31.20 -14.31
CA ASP A 336 43.27 32.36 -14.54
C ASP A 336 41.99 31.99 -15.34
N GLU A 337 40.93 32.82 -15.24
CA GLU A 337 39.53 32.40 -15.46
C GLU A 337 38.95 32.41 -16.90
N SER A 338 37.89 31.59 -17.05
CA SER A 338 36.61 31.87 -17.75
C SER A 338 36.43 31.61 -19.26
N SER A 339 35.50 30.70 -19.56
CA SER A 339 34.19 31.07 -20.12
C SER A 339 33.14 30.00 -19.75
N ALA A 340 31.92 30.42 -19.39
CA ALA A 340 30.97 29.54 -18.67
C ALA A 340 29.66 29.30 -19.45
N VAL A 341 29.14 28.07 -19.37
CA VAL A 341 27.74 27.72 -19.67
C VAL A 341 27.17 26.99 -18.45
N ASN A 342 26.24 27.63 -17.74
CA ASN A 342 25.69 27.15 -16.48
C ASN A 342 24.48 26.22 -16.68
N CYS A 343 24.69 24.91 -16.62
CA CYS A 343 23.61 23.92 -16.45
C CYS A 343 23.51 23.51 -14.97
N ARG A 344 22.41 23.87 -14.30
CA ARG A 344 22.19 23.57 -12.88
C ARG A 344 21.91 22.08 -12.66
N ARG A 345 22.93 21.31 -12.27
CA ARG A 345 22.80 19.88 -11.93
C ARG A 345 22.13 19.68 -10.57
N LYS A 346 20.81 19.60 -10.60
CA LYS A 346 20.07 18.79 -9.63
C LYS A 346 20.08 17.33 -10.08
N ASP A 347 19.97 16.43 -9.12
CA ASP A 347 19.49 15.04 -9.28
C ASP A 347 20.33 14.12 -10.20
N LEU A 348 21.66 14.17 -10.08
CA LEU A 348 22.59 13.11 -10.53
C LEU A 348 23.31 12.44 -9.34
N PRO A 349 23.81 11.20 -9.48
CA PRO A 349 24.71 10.56 -8.50
C PRO A 349 25.96 11.39 -8.19
N TRP A 350 26.64 11.07 -7.09
CA TRP A 350 27.97 11.62 -6.80
C TRP A 350 29.05 10.85 -7.55
N THR A 351 29.97 11.56 -8.21
CA THR A 351 31.18 10.98 -8.80
C THR A 351 32.35 11.07 -7.83
N GLU A 352 33.33 10.17 -7.94
CA GLU A 352 34.52 10.13 -7.06
C GLU A 352 35.27 11.48 -7.06
N ASN A 353 35.43 12.10 -8.23
CA ASN A 353 36.04 13.42 -8.37
C ASN A 353 35.27 14.55 -7.64
N GLU A 354 33.93 14.48 -7.58
CA GLU A 354 33.12 15.44 -6.82
C GLU A 354 33.24 15.20 -5.31
N GLU A 355 33.43 13.95 -4.89
CA GLU A 355 33.65 13.57 -3.48
C GLU A 355 35.00 14.05 -2.98
N GLU A 356 36.07 13.84 -3.75
CA GLU A 356 37.41 14.38 -3.44
C GLU A 356 37.39 15.91 -3.38
N LEU A 357 36.71 16.60 -4.32
CA LEU A 357 36.57 18.05 -4.29
C LEU A 357 35.73 18.56 -3.11
N LEU A 358 34.67 17.84 -2.72
CA LEU A 358 33.87 18.14 -1.52
C LEU A 358 34.72 18.02 -0.26
N LEU A 359 35.45 16.92 -0.12
CA LEU A 359 36.35 16.68 1.01
C LEU A 359 37.46 17.72 1.08
N LEU A 360 38.13 18.01 -0.04
CA LEU A 360 39.20 19.00 -0.13
C LEU A 360 38.72 20.42 0.20
N CYS A 361 37.51 20.81 -0.23
CA CYS A 361 36.95 22.12 0.09
C CYS A 361 36.49 22.23 1.55
N TYR A 362 35.94 21.15 2.12
CA TYR A 362 35.56 21.08 3.53
C TYR A 362 36.79 21.12 4.46
N GLU A 363 37.85 20.37 4.14
CA GLU A 363 39.08 20.34 4.94
C GLU A 363 39.92 21.61 4.80
N LYS A 364 39.75 22.37 3.71
CA LYS A 364 40.21 23.77 3.58
C LYS A 364 39.31 24.78 4.32
N GLY A 365 38.26 24.34 5.01
CA GLY A 365 37.41 25.17 5.86
C GLY A 365 36.49 26.14 5.11
N LYS A 366 36.13 25.87 3.86
CA LYS A 366 35.15 26.68 3.11
C LYS A 366 33.73 26.54 3.70
N SER A 367 32.90 27.58 3.55
CA SER A 367 31.50 27.50 3.99
C SER A 367 30.70 26.52 3.14
N ILE A 368 29.56 26.07 3.64
CA ILE A 368 28.68 25.14 2.92
C ILE A 368 28.06 25.84 1.69
N GLU A 369 27.83 27.15 1.81
CA GLU A 369 27.44 28.05 0.74
C GLU A 369 28.49 28.10 -0.38
N ASP A 370 29.79 28.26 -0.02
CA ASP A 370 30.88 28.25 -0.99
C ASP A 370 31.04 26.89 -1.66
N ILE A 371 31.01 25.79 -0.90
CA ILE A 371 31.14 24.41 -1.42
C ILE A 371 29.99 24.10 -2.39
N ALA A 372 28.77 24.52 -2.06
CA ALA A 372 27.60 24.42 -2.95
C ALA A 372 27.78 25.20 -4.25
N SER A 373 28.37 26.40 -4.18
CA SER A 373 28.67 27.23 -5.36
C SER A 373 29.77 26.64 -6.24
N ILE A 374 30.81 26.04 -5.63
CA ILE A 374 31.94 25.42 -6.33
C ILE A 374 31.52 24.13 -7.06
N LEU A 375 30.71 23.28 -6.40
CA LEU A 375 30.25 22.00 -6.96
C LEU A 375 28.96 22.14 -7.81
N GLY A 376 28.34 23.32 -7.85
CA GLY A 376 27.09 23.56 -8.56
C GLY A 376 25.86 22.82 -8.00
N ARG A 377 25.96 22.24 -6.79
CA ARG A 377 24.94 21.40 -6.14
C ARG A 377 24.28 22.14 -4.96
N PRO A 378 23.01 21.89 -4.65
CA PRO A 378 22.30 22.61 -3.58
C PRO A 378 22.89 22.32 -2.19
N GLN A 379 22.93 23.33 -1.32
CA GLN A 379 23.54 23.28 0.02
C GLN A 379 23.08 22.10 0.89
N ASN A 380 21.81 21.69 0.80
CA ASN A 380 21.29 20.55 1.56
C ASN A 380 21.87 19.21 1.08
N SER A 381 22.24 19.10 -0.21
CA SER A 381 22.96 17.93 -0.75
C SER A 381 24.40 17.88 -0.25
N ILE A 382 25.08 19.05 -0.19
CA ILE A 382 26.42 19.17 0.43
C ILE A 382 26.37 18.75 1.91
N LYS A 383 25.39 19.26 2.67
CA LYS A 383 25.16 18.87 4.08
C LYS A 383 24.97 17.36 4.19
N LEU A 384 24.03 16.78 3.46
CA LEU A 384 23.72 15.35 3.55
C LEU A 384 24.91 14.46 3.15
N ARG A 385 25.71 14.84 2.16
CA ARG A 385 26.92 14.07 1.80
C ARG A 385 28.02 14.18 2.87
N LEU A 386 28.23 15.36 3.46
CA LEU A 386 29.15 15.52 4.59
C LEU A 386 28.69 14.76 5.85
N VAL A 387 27.38 14.56 6.05
CA VAL A 387 26.85 13.69 7.11
C VAL A 387 27.17 12.23 6.83
N ASN A 388 26.88 11.74 5.62
CA ASN A 388 27.13 10.34 5.24
C ASN A 388 28.63 9.98 5.24
N LEU A 389 29.51 10.98 5.03
CA LEU A 389 30.96 10.84 5.15
C LEU A 389 31.49 11.07 6.58
N GLY A 390 30.61 11.19 7.58
CA GLY A 390 30.95 11.35 9.00
C GLY A 390 31.63 12.68 9.36
N LYS A 391 31.64 13.66 8.46
CA LYS A 391 32.36 14.94 8.61
C LYS A 391 31.57 15.97 9.42
N ILE A 392 30.25 15.89 9.43
CA ILE A 392 29.33 16.67 10.28
C ILE A 392 28.22 15.77 10.85
N LYS A 393 27.55 16.20 11.93
CA LYS A 393 26.28 15.60 12.41
C LYS A 393 25.07 16.39 11.89
N TYR A 394 23.91 15.73 11.83
CA TYR A 394 22.66 16.31 11.34
C TYR A 394 21.62 16.34 12.47
N ASP A 395 21.30 17.53 12.98
CA ASP A 395 20.28 17.74 14.01
C ASP A 395 19.01 18.34 13.41
N PHE A 396 17.86 17.68 13.62
CA PHE A 396 16.59 18.01 12.97
C PHE A 396 15.71 18.93 13.83
N THR A 397 16.09 20.21 13.97
CA THR A 397 15.21 21.22 14.61
C THR A 397 15.22 22.57 13.90
N GLN A 398 14.25 22.78 13.00
CA GLN A 398 13.43 24.01 12.84
C GLN A 398 12.63 23.97 11.53
N SER A 399 11.32 24.22 11.63
CA SER A 399 10.48 24.77 10.57
C SER A 399 9.69 25.94 11.16
N GLU A 400 9.43 26.97 10.35
CA GLU A 400 9.07 28.30 10.85
C GLU A 400 7.56 28.49 11.05
N ASN A 401 7.18 29.31 12.04
CA ASN A 401 5.81 29.76 12.23
C ASN A 401 5.44 30.84 11.20
N THR A 402 4.17 30.93 10.80
CA THR A 402 3.56 32.16 10.28
C THR A 402 2.09 32.24 10.71
N GLU A 403 1.63 33.43 11.11
CA GLU A 403 0.34 33.63 11.80
C GLU A 403 -0.79 34.15 10.90
N GLY A 404 -2.05 34.01 11.37
CA GLY A 404 -3.22 34.78 10.90
C GLY A 404 -4.34 33.92 10.30
N SER A 405 -5.63 34.17 10.56
CA SER A 405 -6.27 35.13 11.47
C SER A 405 -7.64 34.60 11.94
N LYS A 406 -8.14 35.10 13.07
CA LYS A 406 -9.53 34.88 13.53
C LYS A 406 -10.50 35.86 12.86
N ASN A 407 -11.80 35.50 12.82
CA ASN A 407 -12.93 36.40 13.11
C ASN A 407 -14.23 35.59 13.36
N THR A 408 -15.25 36.25 13.92
CA THR A 408 -16.46 35.64 14.51
C THR A 408 -17.75 35.88 13.71
N ASP A 409 -18.74 35.01 13.94
CA ASP A 409 -20.21 35.18 13.89
C ASP A 409 -20.82 36.42 13.19
N GLN A 410 -21.83 36.22 12.32
CA GLN A 410 -23.27 36.18 12.69
C GLN A 410 -24.24 36.39 11.49
N GLU A 411 -25.50 35.99 11.67
CA GLU A 411 -26.75 36.33 10.94
C GLU A 411 -27.16 35.54 9.67
N LEU A 412 -28.49 35.46 9.47
CA LEU A 412 -29.18 34.61 8.50
C LEU A 412 -29.48 35.37 7.20
N ALA A 413 -29.17 34.75 6.06
CA ALA A 413 -29.73 35.13 4.76
C ALA A 413 -30.87 34.17 4.36
N THR A 414 -31.87 34.68 3.64
CA THR A 414 -32.92 33.85 3.02
C THR A 414 -32.31 32.93 1.97
N LEU A 415 -32.69 31.65 1.99
CA LEU A 415 -32.13 30.65 1.07
C LEU A 415 -32.61 30.87 -0.37
N ASP A 416 -31.67 30.93 -1.31
CA ASP A 416 -31.92 31.23 -2.72
C ASP A 416 -32.17 30.00 -3.59
N PHE A 417 -32.62 28.92 -2.94
CA PHE A 417 -32.90 27.63 -3.53
C PHE A 417 -34.06 26.94 -2.83
N TYR A 418 -34.68 25.99 -3.53
CA TYR A 418 -35.69 25.08 -2.98
C TYR A 418 -35.38 23.64 -3.41
N VAL A 419 -36.07 22.68 -2.80
CA VAL A 419 -35.79 21.25 -3.00
C VAL A 419 -37.00 20.47 -3.48
N GLU A 420 -36.76 19.56 -4.42
CA GLU A 420 -37.77 18.71 -5.04
C GLU A 420 -37.40 17.24 -4.81
N ASN A 421 -38.22 16.51 -4.06
CA ASN A 421 -38.00 15.09 -3.75
C ASN A 421 -38.87 14.22 -4.67
N MET A 422 -38.26 13.61 -5.69
CA MET A 422 -38.90 12.54 -6.48
C MET A 422 -38.71 11.19 -5.79
N GLU A 423 -39.30 10.13 -6.35
CA GLU A 423 -39.29 8.78 -5.77
C GLU A 423 -37.86 8.26 -5.54
N ARG A 424 -37.00 8.30 -6.57
CA ARG A 424 -35.63 7.75 -6.58
C ARG A 424 -34.49 8.78 -6.50
N LEU A 425 -34.77 10.06 -6.74
CA LEU A 425 -33.78 11.15 -6.77
C LEU A 425 -34.38 12.40 -6.15
N CYS A 426 -33.54 13.29 -5.64
CA CYS A 426 -33.93 14.63 -5.21
C CYS A 426 -33.04 15.69 -5.85
N PHE A 427 -33.59 16.89 -6.01
CA PHE A 427 -32.97 18.01 -6.71
C PHE A 427 -32.92 19.25 -5.83
N ILE A 428 -31.87 20.04 -5.99
CA ILE A 428 -31.81 21.44 -5.53
C ILE A 428 -32.05 22.32 -6.76
N LEU A 429 -32.94 23.30 -6.64
CA LEU A 429 -33.30 24.21 -7.71
C LEU A 429 -33.03 25.66 -7.31
N ASN A 430 -32.50 26.46 -8.23
CA ASN A 430 -32.27 27.88 -8.02
C ASN A 430 -33.57 28.70 -8.07
N ARG A 431 -33.50 29.99 -7.72
CA ARG A 431 -34.62 30.97 -7.81
C ARG A 431 -35.38 31.00 -9.15
N ASN A 432 -34.80 30.53 -10.27
CA ASN A 432 -35.38 30.66 -11.61
C ASN A 432 -36.27 29.49 -12.03
N GLY A 433 -36.11 28.30 -11.42
CA GLY A 433 -36.71 27.06 -11.91
C GLY A 433 -35.71 25.94 -12.23
N GLU A 434 -34.41 26.20 -12.16
CA GLU A 434 -33.38 25.38 -12.80
C GLU A 434 -32.71 24.45 -11.79
N ARG A 435 -32.59 23.16 -12.13
CA ARG A 435 -31.96 22.14 -11.29
C ARG A 435 -30.44 22.33 -11.29
N VAL A 436 -29.88 22.77 -10.17
CA VAL A 436 -28.44 23.03 -9.98
C VAL A 436 -27.69 21.88 -9.31
N TYR A 437 -28.41 20.94 -8.68
CA TYR A 437 -27.83 19.74 -8.09
C TYR A 437 -28.83 18.57 -8.10
N SER A 438 -28.33 17.34 -8.14
CA SER A 438 -29.13 16.11 -8.04
C SER A 438 -28.41 15.08 -7.16
N THR A 439 -29.18 14.29 -6.40
CA THR A 439 -28.64 13.22 -5.56
C THR A 439 -29.65 12.10 -5.28
N ASP A 440 -29.12 10.92 -4.98
CA ASP A 440 -29.82 9.87 -4.25
C ASP A 440 -30.22 10.33 -2.83
N GLY A 441 -31.26 9.71 -2.26
CA GLY A 441 -31.83 10.05 -0.96
C GLY A 441 -32.96 11.10 -1.04
N LYS A 442 -33.18 11.83 0.06
CA LYS A 442 -34.18 12.88 0.22
C LYS A 442 -33.57 14.13 0.87
N LEU A 443 -34.11 15.31 0.56
CA LEU A 443 -33.66 16.61 1.07
C LEU A 443 -34.74 17.29 1.93
N LYS A 444 -34.35 17.84 3.08
CA LYS A 444 -35.22 18.69 3.93
C LYS A 444 -34.44 19.89 4.46
N ILE A 445 -35.07 21.05 4.52
CA ILE A 445 -34.51 22.26 5.11
C ILE A 445 -35.00 22.36 6.56
N LEU A 446 -34.08 22.49 7.52
CA LEU A 446 -34.36 22.64 8.95
C LEU A 446 -33.49 23.78 9.50
N HIS A 447 -34.08 24.72 10.25
CA HIS A 447 -33.41 25.92 10.80
C HIS A 447 -32.58 26.74 9.80
N GLY A 448 -32.97 26.75 8.52
CA GLY A 448 -32.22 27.44 7.47
C GLY A 448 -30.97 26.71 6.98
N LYS A 449 -30.68 25.49 7.45
CA LYS A 449 -29.69 24.59 6.87
C LYS A 449 -30.37 23.53 5.99
N LEU A 450 -29.70 23.11 4.92
CA LEU A 450 -30.15 22.02 4.08
C LEU A 450 -29.50 20.70 4.53
N TYR A 451 -30.32 19.67 4.73
CA TYR A 451 -29.88 18.32 5.10
C TYR A 451 -30.31 17.29 4.07
N ARG A 452 -29.43 16.32 3.84
CA ARG A 452 -29.67 15.14 3.01
C ARG A 452 -29.80 13.91 3.88
N PHE A 453 -30.95 13.25 3.76
CA PHE A 453 -31.34 12.04 4.45
C PHE A 453 -31.23 10.87 3.48
N ASN A 454 -30.64 9.76 3.91
CA ASN A 454 -30.51 8.57 3.07
C ASN A 454 -30.70 7.32 3.91
N TYR A 455 -31.85 6.68 3.75
CA TYR A 455 -32.14 5.36 4.28
C TYR A 455 -31.56 4.33 3.29
N LYS A 456 -30.52 3.59 3.71
CA LYS A 456 -30.07 2.39 2.99
C LYS A 456 -30.78 1.19 3.58
N ASP A 457 -31.58 0.51 2.76
CA ASP A 457 -32.21 -0.76 3.12
C ASP A 457 -31.17 -1.71 3.75
N ASP A 458 -31.52 -2.21 4.93
CA ASP A 458 -30.83 -3.29 5.64
C ASP A 458 -29.33 -3.02 5.92
N ILE A 459 -28.92 -1.74 5.97
CA ILE A 459 -27.58 -1.29 6.38
C ILE A 459 -27.68 -0.17 7.43
N CYS A 460 -28.02 1.05 7.03
CA CYS A 460 -28.13 2.21 7.93
C CYS A 460 -28.88 3.40 7.32
N PHE A 461 -29.48 4.20 8.19
CA PHE A 461 -30.01 5.53 7.90
C PHE A 461 -28.95 6.57 8.20
N THR A 462 -28.76 7.54 7.30
CA THR A 462 -27.71 8.55 7.41
C THR A 462 -28.23 9.95 7.15
N VAL A 463 -27.70 10.92 7.89
CA VAL A 463 -27.93 12.34 7.66
C VAL A 463 -26.58 13.02 7.38
N LYS A 464 -26.55 13.87 6.36
CA LYS A 464 -25.45 14.79 6.05
C LYS A 464 -25.99 16.21 5.97
N ASN A 465 -25.15 17.19 6.31
CA ASN A 465 -25.40 18.57 5.87
C ASN A 465 -25.06 18.71 4.37
N MET A 466 -25.72 19.65 3.69
CA MET A 466 -25.40 20.05 2.33
C MET A 466 -24.76 21.44 2.37
N VAL A 467 -23.60 21.58 1.76
CA VAL A 467 -22.84 22.84 1.73
C VAL A 467 -22.81 23.36 0.30
N CYS A 468 -22.91 24.68 0.15
CA CYS A 468 -22.71 25.35 -1.15
C CYS A 468 -21.50 26.28 -1.07
N THR A 469 -20.56 26.12 -1.99
CA THR A 469 -19.36 26.94 -2.14
C THR A 469 -19.24 27.36 -3.59
N ASN A 470 -19.21 28.67 -3.86
CA ASN A 470 -19.11 29.24 -5.20
C ASN A 470 -20.16 28.66 -6.19
N GLU A 471 -21.43 28.60 -5.75
CA GLU A 471 -22.59 28.03 -6.48
C GLU A 471 -22.54 26.51 -6.74
N VAL A 472 -21.45 25.82 -6.41
CA VAL A 472 -21.34 24.35 -6.42
C VAL A 472 -21.90 23.77 -5.12
N TRP A 473 -22.60 22.63 -5.21
CA TRP A 473 -23.19 21.92 -4.06
C TRP A 473 -22.45 20.62 -3.76
N ASP A 474 -22.17 20.38 -2.47
CA ASP A 474 -21.49 19.15 -2.02
C ASP A 474 -22.10 18.53 -0.75
N LYS A 475 -21.90 17.21 -0.60
CA LYS A 475 -22.35 16.35 0.49
C LYS A 475 -21.36 16.44 1.64
N GLY A 476 -21.52 17.44 2.50
CA GLY A 476 -20.68 17.68 3.69
C GLY A 476 -20.69 16.58 4.75
N GLU A 477 -20.26 16.90 5.96
CA GLU A 477 -20.02 15.91 7.02
C GLU A 477 -21.28 15.08 7.37
N LYS A 478 -21.06 13.83 7.79
CA LYS A 478 -22.12 12.99 8.37
C LYS A 478 -22.50 13.62 9.72
N THR A 479 -23.76 14.02 9.86
CA THR A 479 -24.25 14.53 11.15
C THR A 479 -24.77 13.41 12.04
N ILE A 480 -25.39 12.36 11.46
CA ILE A 480 -26.04 11.24 12.18
C ILE A 480 -25.95 9.95 11.34
N VAL A 481 -25.74 8.79 11.98
CA VAL A 481 -25.67 7.45 11.35
C VAL A 481 -26.37 6.42 12.24
N ALA A 482 -27.61 6.05 11.91
CA ALA A 482 -28.39 5.06 12.64
C ALA A 482 -28.35 3.69 11.94
N TYR A 483 -27.68 2.72 12.53
CA TYR A 483 -27.58 1.34 12.01
C TYR A 483 -28.84 0.51 12.30
N MET A 484 -28.98 -0.64 11.62
CA MET A 484 -30.21 -1.45 11.61
C MET A 484 -30.77 -1.85 12.99
N GLN A 485 -29.91 -1.97 14.00
CA GLN A 485 -30.22 -2.37 15.37
C GLN A 485 -30.67 -1.22 16.29
N THR A 486 -30.70 0.03 15.80
CA THR A 486 -30.89 1.24 16.61
C THR A 486 -32.36 1.62 16.74
N ASP A 487 -32.74 2.24 17.88
CA ASP A 487 -34.14 2.64 18.15
C ASP A 487 -34.73 3.56 17.06
N LEU A 488 -33.88 4.35 16.39
CA LEU A 488 -34.25 5.24 15.29
C LEU A 488 -34.49 4.50 13.98
N PHE A 489 -33.55 3.64 13.54
CA PHE A 489 -33.69 2.93 12.25
C PHE A 489 -34.94 2.05 12.22
N LEU A 490 -35.28 1.42 13.36
CA LEU A 490 -36.46 0.57 13.54
C LEU A 490 -37.80 1.35 13.56
N LEU A 491 -37.77 2.68 13.70
CA LEU A 491 -38.97 3.54 13.73
C LEU A 491 -39.28 4.20 12.37
N LEU A 492 -38.28 4.39 11.52
CA LEU A 492 -38.41 5.15 10.27
C LEU A 492 -39.12 4.32 9.17
N ASP A 493 -40.20 4.86 8.62
CA ASP A 493 -40.90 4.28 7.47
C ASP A 493 -40.00 4.34 6.23
N ARG A 494 -39.66 3.19 5.64
CA ARG A 494 -38.74 3.09 4.48
C ARG A 494 -39.12 3.98 3.30
N THR A 495 -40.39 4.36 3.17
CA THR A 495 -40.92 5.20 2.08
C THR A 495 -41.20 6.66 2.47
N HIS A 496 -41.61 6.92 3.71
CA HIS A 496 -42.10 8.23 4.18
C HIS A 496 -41.29 8.82 5.36
N TYR A 497 -40.13 8.25 5.71
CA TYR A 497 -39.27 8.70 6.82
C TYR A 497 -39.02 10.21 6.90
N LEU A 498 -39.03 10.91 5.76
CA LEU A 498 -38.81 12.35 5.70
C LEU A 498 -39.89 13.15 6.46
N ASP A 499 -41.11 12.64 6.56
CA ASP A 499 -42.24 13.32 7.20
C ASP A 499 -42.22 13.15 8.73
N GLN A 500 -41.72 12.02 9.24
CA GLN A 500 -41.55 11.75 10.68
C GLN A 500 -40.45 12.61 11.33
N ILE A 501 -39.51 13.14 10.54
CA ILE A 501 -38.36 13.92 11.03
C ILE A 501 -38.80 15.35 11.38
N GLU A 502 -38.89 15.64 12.68
CA GLU A 502 -39.37 16.91 13.21
C GLU A 502 -38.27 17.98 13.33
N ASP A 503 -37.08 17.60 13.79
CA ASP A 503 -36.04 18.55 14.23
C ASP A 503 -34.64 17.91 14.17
N ILE A 504 -33.60 18.74 14.04
CA ILE A 504 -32.18 18.38 14.21
C ILE A 504 -31.50 19.44 15.04
N LYS A 505 -30.73 19.00 16.04
CA LYS A 505 -29.75 19.82 16.77
C LYS A 505 -28.35 19.36 16.42
N GLU A 506 -27.51 20.31 16.04
CA GLU A 506 -26.07 20.10 15.90
C GLU A 506 -25.36 20.59 17.18
N GLY A 507 -24.32 19.87 17.62
CA GLY A 507 -23.45 20.31 18.71
C GLY A 507 -22.07 20.75 18.21
N SER A 508 -21.07 20.81 19.10
CA SER A 508 -19.70 21.19 18.72
C SER A 508 -18.90 20.06 18.06
N CYS A 509 -19.45 18.84 18.00
CA CYS A 509 -18.91 17.68 17.29
C CYS A 509 -20.04 16.69 17.01
N MET A 510 -19.81 15.73 16.10
CA MET A 510 -20.81 14.76 15.66
C MET A 510 -21.52 14.05 16.82
N GLN A 511 -20.78 13.67 17.86
CA GLN A 511 -21.29 12.92 19.02
C GLN A 511 -22.31 13.68 19.89
N GLN A 512 -22.44 15.00 19.68
CA GLN A 512 -23.44 15.84 20.36
C GLN A 512 -24.70 16.07 19.50
N ASN A 513 -24.72 15.62 18.25
CA ASN A 513 -25.86 15.81 17.36
C ASN A 513 -27.05 14.96 17.81
N GLN A 514 -28.25 15.47 17.57
CA GLN A 514 -29.50 14.81 17.94
C GLN A 514 -30.56 15.04 16.86
N ILE A 515 -31.36 14.02 16.56
CA ILE A 515 -32.53 14.12 15.67
C ILE A 515 -33.80 13.82 16.45
N ARG A 516 -34.89 14.48 16.05
CA ARG A 516 -36.21 14.28 16.63
C ARG A 516 -37.13 13.60 15.62
N VAL A 517 -37.71 12.48 16.02
CA VAL A 517 -38.61 11.65 15.19
C VAL A 517 -39.78 11.18 16.05
N ASP A 518 -41.01 11.36 15.56
CA ASP A 518 -42.27 11.04 16.24
C ASP A 518 -42.27 11.43 17.74
N GLY A 519 -41.96 12.70 18.01
CA GLY A 519 -41.93 13.32 19.34
C GLY A 519 -40.74 12.94 20.23
N LYS A 520 -39.87 12.01 19.82
CA LYS A 520 -38.73 11.49 20.60
C LYS A 520 -37.41 12.02 20.09
N TRP A 521 -36.42 12.15 20.99
CA TRP A 521 -35.05 12.52 20.64
C TRP A 521 -34.15 11.28 20.55
N TYR A 522 -33.29 11.26 19.54
CA TYR A 522 -32.31 10.23 19.27
C TYR A 522 -30.92 10.86 19.17
N ASP A 523 -29.90 10.13 19.60
CA ASP A 523 -28.50 10.57 19.48
C ASP A 523 -27.97 10.39 18.05
N PHE A 524 -26.70 10.76 17.86
CA PHE A 524 -26.01 10.73 16.58
C PHE A 524 -25.85 9.32 15.98
N ASP A 525 -25.92 8.27 16.81
CA ASP A 525 -25.91 6.86 16.39
C ASP A 525 -27.33 6.26 16.34
N GLY A 526 -28.38 7.05 16.63
CA GLY A 526 -29.78 6.65 16.49
C GLY A 526 -30.41 5.95 17.70
N ASN A 527 -29.82 6.05 18.90
CA ASN A 527 -30.36 5.43 20.11
C ASN A 527 -31.34 6.38 20.83
N LEU A 528 -32.36 5.85 21.50
CA LEU A 528 -33.41 6.65 22.13
C LEU A 528 -32.90 7.37 23.40
N ILE A 529 -32.82 8.70 23.34
CA ILE A 529 -32.43 9.53 24.47
C ILE A 529 -33.58 9.56 25.49
N GLY A 530 -33.36 8.93 26.65
CA GLY A 530 -34.25 9.02 27.82
C GLY A 530 -34.96 7.74 28.26
N ARG A 531 -34.43 6.54 27.97
CA ARG A 531 -34.89 5.30 28.66
C ARG A 531 -34.64 5.42 30.17
N ALA A 532 -35.71 5.59 30.95
CA ALA A 532 -35.63 5.73 32.40
C ALA A 532 -35.42 4.37 33.10
N THR A 533 -34.52 4.40 34.08
CA THR A 533 -34.07 3.31 34.96
C THR A 533 -35.18 2.56 35.72
N GLU A 534 -35.16 1.21 35.66
CA GLU A 534 -35.72 0.36 36.72
C GLU A 534 -34.59 -0.22 37.61
N GLN A 535 -34.21 0.59 38.60
CA GLN A 535 -33.61 0.27 39.91
C GLN A 535 -32.65 -0.93 40.07
N LEU A 536 -31.38 -0.62 40.33
CA LEU A 536 -30.67 -0.95 41.59
C LEU A 536 -29.60 0.16 41.83
N PRO A 537 -28.90 0.28 42.98
CA PRO A 537 -28.80 1.57 43.67
C PRO A 537 -27.80 2.57 43.07
N ASP A 538 -28.13 3.85 43.22
CA ASP A 538 -27.28 4.98 42.88
C ASP A 538 -26.10 5.12 43.87
N ILE A 539 -24.87 5.12 43.33
CA ILE A 539 -23.61 5.25 44.10
C ILE A 539 -22.72 6.39 43.52
N LEU A 540 -23.08 6.96 42.36
CA LEU A 540 -22.35 8.08 41.73
C LEU A 540 -23.31 9.22 41.38
N GLY A 541 -24.08 9.65 42.39
CA GLY A 541 -24.90 10.84 42.33
C GLY A 541 -24.07 12.12 42.14
N ASN A 542 -24.76 13.18 41.70
CA ASN A 542 -24.20 14.48 41.32
C ASN A 542 -23.10 15.01 42.27
N VAL A 543 -21.94 15.33 41.69
CA VAL A 543 -21.01 16.33 42.26
C VAL A 543 -20.82 17.41 41.21
N GLU A 544 -21.32 18.61 41.51
CA GLU A 544 -21.15 19.80 40.68
C GLU A 544 -19.69 20.25 40.64
N CYS A 545 -19.27 20.95 39.59
CA CYS A 545 -17.89 21.38 39.41
C CYS A 545 -17.52 22.60 40.27
N GLU A 546 -17.49 22.45 41.60
CA GLU A 546 -16.75 23.36 42.48
C GLU A 546 -15.29 22.89 42.61
N GLY A 547 -14.36 23.68 42.05
CA GLY A 547 -12.97 23.26 41.86
C GLY A 547 -12.12 23.31 43.13
N ILE A 548 -11.43 22.20 43.44
CA ILE A 548 -10.39 22.11 44.47
C ILE A 548 -9.09 21.53 43.89
N GLN A 549 -7.99 21.93 44.50
CA GLN A 549 -6.59 21.78 44.08
C GLN A 549 -6.12 20.33 43.87
N VAL A 550 -5.12 20.19 43.00
CA VAL A 550 -4.23 19.01 42.87
C VAL A 550 -3.79 18.50 44.25
N ARG A 551 -3.92 17.18 44.45
CA ARG A 551 -3.29 16.44 45.55
C ARG A 551 -2.70 15.14 45.02
N ASN A 552 -1.44 14.89 45.35
CA ASN A 552 -0.74 13.65 45.03
C ASN A 552 -0.83 12.63 46.18
N ALA A 553 -0.45 11.39 45.86
CA ALA A 553 -0.34 10.20 46.71
C ALA A 553 -1.71 9.59 47.14
N GLY A 554 -1.95 8.29 46.93
CA GLY A 554 -1.01 7.20 46.62
C GLY A 554 -1.10 6.01 47.58
N LYS A 555 -2.20 5.90 48.33
CA LYS A 555 -2.57 4.71 49.13
C LYS A 555 -4.07 4.41 49.15
N ASP A 556 -4.91 5.41 48.95
CA ASP A 556 -6.38 5.27 48.97
C ASP A 556 -7.00 5.25 47.55
N PHE A 557 -6.21 4.92 46.51
CA PHE A 557 -6.73 4.75 45.16
C PHE A 557 -7.53 3.45 45.06
N VAL A 558 -8.79 3.55 44.66
CA VAL A 558 -9.65 2.43 44.33
C VAL A 558 -9.92 2.49 42.83
N PRO A 559 -9.72 1.39 42.08
CA PRO A 559 -10.15 1.32 40.68
C PRO A 559 -11.67 1.46 40.52
N LYS A 560 -12.18 1.31 39.30
CA LYS A 560 -13.62 1.32 39.02
C LYS A 560 -14.06 0.06 38.28
N GLY A 561 -15.23 -0.46 38.62
CA GLY A 561 -15.86 -1.60 37.94
C GLY A 561 -15.00 -2.87 38.05
N GLY A 562 -14.90 -3.64 36.97
CA GLY A 562 -14.13 -4.90 36.95
C GLY A 562 -12.66 -4.76 37.38
N LEU A 563 -12.06 -3.57 37.23
CA LEU A 563 -10.69 -3.29 37.71
C LEU A 563 -10.55 -3.38 39.24
N GLU A 564 -11.64 -3.23 40.00
CA GLU A 564 -11.66 -3.41 41.46
C GLU A 564 -11.40 -4.87 41.86
N HIS A 565 -11.54 -5.82 40.93
CA HIS A 565 -11.47 -7.25 41.20
C HIS A 565 -10.14 -7.91 40.80
N ILE A 566 -9.18 -7.18 40.21
CA ILE A 566 -7.96 -7.80 39.64
C ILE A 566 -7.19 -8.64 40.67
N THR A 567 -7.04 -8.16 41.90
CA THR A 567 -6.34 -8.84 43.01
C THR A 567 -7.06 -10.08 43.56
N THR A 568 -8.26 -10.39 43.05
CA THR A 568 -9.11 -11.50 43.48
C THR A 568 -9.56 -12.43 42.36
N LYS A 569 -9.54 -11.96 41.10
CA LYS A 569 -9.95 -12.71 39.90
C LYS A 569 -8.81 -13.10 38.96
N LEU A 570 -7.72 -12.32 38.88
CA LEU A 570 -6.61 -12.62 37.97
C LEU A 570 -5.68 -13.69 38.55
N CYS A 571 -5.19 -14.57 37.69
CA CYS A 571 -4.45 -15.80 38.00
C CYS A 571 -3.14 -15.96 37.23
N SER A 572 -2.86 -15.12 36.22
CA SER A 572 -1.57 -15.09 35.49
C SER A 572 -0.94 -13.69 35.56
N SER A 573 0.40 -13.59 35.52
CA SER A 573 1.08 -12.29 35.41
C SER A 573 0.78 -11.59 34.08
N TYR A 574 0.53 -12.36 33.01
CA TYR A 574 0.23 -11.84 31.67
C TYR A 574 -1.06 -11.01 31.66
N GLU A 575 -2.06 -11.37 32.47
CA GLU A 575 -3.32 -10.63 32.60
C GLU A 575 -3.12 -9.23 33.21
N TYR A 576 -2.13 -9.07 34.11
CA TYR A 576 -1.74 -7.76 34.65
C TYR A 576 -0.96 -6.95 33.61
N PHE A 577 -0.02 -7.58 32.89
CA PHE A 577 0.72 -6.91 31.80
C PHE A 577 -0.21 -6.45 30.67
N TRP A 578 -1.21 -7.26 30.29
CA TRP A 578 -2.23 -6.92 29.29
C TRP A 578 -3.02 -5.67 29.71
N LEU A 579 -3.42 -5.58 30.98
CA LEU A 579 -4.06 -4.38 31.52
C LEU A 579 -3.14 -3.15 31.54
N MET A 580 -1.86 -3.30 31.89
CA MET A 580 -0.89 -2.19 31.87
C MET A 580 -0.64 -1.69 30.44
N ALA A 581 -0.47 -2.60 29.48
CA ALA A 581 -0.28 -2.30 28.07
C ALA A 581 -1.44 -1.47 27.50
N ILE A 582 -2.69 -1.85 27.78
CA ILE A 582 -3.88 -1.08 27.35
C ILE A 582 -3.89 0.33 27.96
N VAL A 583 -3.52 0.48 29.24
CA VAL A 583 -3.50 1.79 29.93
C VAL A 583 -2.47 2.73 29.30
N ASP A 584 -1.30 2.23 28.90
CA ASP A 584 -0.28 3.03 28.21
C ASP A 584 -0.61 3.30 26.74
N LEU A 585 -1.06 2.29 25.97
CA LEU A 585 -1.41 2.47 24.57
C LEU A 585 -2.54 3.49 24.38
N VAL A 586 -3.54 3.51 25.25
CA VAL A 586 -4.60 4.55 25.26
C VAL A 586 -4.06 5.95 25.53
N ASN A 587 -2.95 6.09 26.26
CA ASN A 587 -2.30 7.38 26.51
C ASN A 587 -1.34 7.81 25.38
N VAL A 588 -0.66 6.87 24.73
CA VAL A 588 0.18 7.14 23.54
C VAL A 588 -0.72 7.51 22.35
N HIS A 589 -1.75 6.72 22.07
CA HIS A 589 -2.62 6.87 20.90
C HIS A 589 -3.86 7.70 21.24
N GLN A 590 -3.68 8.97 21.63
CA GLN A 590 -4.75 9.83 22.16
C GLN A 590 -6.00 9.94 21.26
N HIS A 591 -5.87 9.70 19.94
CA HIS A 591 -6.98 9.75 18.98
C HIS A 591 -7.61 8.38 18.66
N ALA A 592 -6.82 7.31 18.56
CA ALA A 592 -7.32 5.95 18.31
C ALA A 592 -7.65 5.21 19.62
N CYS A 593 -8.42 4.12 19.54
CA CYS A 593 -8.71 3.20 20.66
C CYS A 593 -8.81 1.74 20.17
N VAL A 594 -8.26 1.46 19.00
CA VAL A 594 -8.20 0.13 18.39
C VAL A 594 -6.75 -0.29 18.41
N PHE A 595 -6.46 -1.48 18.94
CA PHE A 595 -5.10 -2.01 19.11
C PHE A 595 -5.11 -3.49 18.72
N ASP A 596 -4.17 -3.90 17.87
CA ASP A 596 -3.96 -5.31 17.56
C ASP A 596 -3.19 -6.03 18.68
N PHE A 597 -3.20 -7.36 18.64
CA PHE A 597 -2.58 -8.18 19.68
C PHE A 597 -1.05 -8.04 19.70
N ASP A 598 -0.42 -7.81 18.55
CA ASP A 598 1.01 -7.69 18.39
C ASP A 598 1.52 -6.40 19.06
N GLU A 599 0.87 -5.26 18.82
CA GLU A 599 1.16 -3.98 19.47
C GLU A 599 0.97 -4.06 20.99
N ILE A 600 -0.08 -4.75 21.46
CA ILE A 600 -0.31 -4.99 22.89
C ILE A 600 0.80 -5.87 23.47
N ALA A 601 1.16 -6.99 22.83
CA ALA A 601 2.20 -7.91 23.31
C ALA A 601 3.57 -7.24 23.36
N CYS A 602 3.92 -6.40 22.37
CA CYS A 602 5.13 -5.58 22.40
C CYS A 602 5.16 -4.64 23.61
N MET A 603 4.02 -4.03 23.97
CA MET A 603 3.93 -3.18 25.16
C MET A 603 3.93 -3.99 26.47
N MET A 604 3.34 -5.19 26.49
CA MET A 604 3.40 -6.13 27.62
C MET A 604 4.85 -6.53 27.93
N ILE A 605 5.62 -6.88 26.90
CA ILE A 605 7.04 -7.21 27.01
C ILE A 605 7.84 -5.99 27.49
N ALA A 606 7.55 -4.79 26.98
CA ALA A 606 8.21 -3.56 27.43
C ALA A 606 7.91 -3.18 28.89
N GLU A 607 6.69 -3.46 29.40
CA GLU A 607 6.37 -3.33 30.82
C GLU A 607 7.03 -4.41 31.68
N ALA A 608 7.03 -5.67 31.23
CA ALA A 608 7.73 -6.76 31.92
C ALA A 608 9.24 -6.48 32.02
N TRP A 609 9.86 -5.97 30.95
CA TRP A 609 11.26 -5.55 30.91
C TRP A 609 11.58 -4.52 31.99
N ARG A 610 10.74 -3.47 32.11
CA ARG A 610 10.85 -2.44 33.14
C ARG A 610 10.67 -3.02 34.55
N LEU A 611 9.64 -3.85 34.75
CA LEU A 611 9.34 -4.47 36.05
C LEU A 611 10.47 -5.38 36.52
N LEU A 612 11.09 -6.14 35.61
CA LEU A 612 12.14 -7.11 35.92
C LEU A 612 13.54 -6.47 36.06
N ASP A 613 13.75 -5.25 35.57
CA ASP A 613 14.90 -4.40 35.92
C ASP A 613 14.69 -3.72 37.29
N GLU A 614 13.47 -3.23 37.58
CA GLU A 614 13.10 -2.64 38.89
C GLU A 614 13.13 -3.68 40.03
N TYR A 615 12.71 -4.92 39.75
CA TYR A 615 12.67 -6.02 40.71
C TYR A 615 13.36 -7.31 40.19
N PRO A 616 14.70 -7.37 40.13
CA PRO A 616 15.43 -8.52 39.57
C PRO A 616 15.20 -9.86 40.28
N HIS A 617 14.60 -9.86 41.48
CA HIS A 617 14.21 -11.06 42.21
C HIS A 617 12.94 -11.74 41.66
N LEU A 618 12.16 -11.07 40.81
CA LEU A 618 10.94 -11.62 40.19
C LEU A 618 11.21 -12.35 38.85
N LYS A 619 12.47 -12.36 38.40
CA LYS A 619 12.89 -13.05 37.17
C LYS A 619 12.65 -14.56 37.24
N THR A 620 12.86 -15.17 38.41
CA THR A 620 12.57 -16.59 38.69
C THR A 620 11.08 -16.96 38.66
N ASN A 621 10.19 -15.98 38.49
CA ASN A 621 8.75 -16.18 38.49
C ASN A 621 8.12 -15.92 37.11
N ASN A 622 8.94 -15.56 36.12
CA ASN A 622 8.52 -15.21 34.75
C ASN A 622 9.59 -15.66 33.74
N GLU A 623 9.98 -16.95 33.79
CA GLU A 623 11.16 -17.45 33.07
C GLU A 623 11.03 -17.27 31.53
N SER A 624 9.88 -17.57 30.91
CA SER A 624 9.64 -17.34 29.47
C SER A 624 9.86 -15.87 29.04
N LEU A 625 9.37 -14.92 29.85
CA LEU A 625 9.58 -13.49 29.63
C LEU A 625 11.07 -13.10 29.74
N VAL A 626 11.80 -13.68 30.70
CA VAL A 626 13.25 -13.44 30.85
C VAL A 626 14.02 -13.99 29.66
N GLU A 627 13.72 -15.21 29.20
CA GLU A 627 14.38 -15.81 28.03
C GLU A 627 14.13 -14.98 26.76
N CYS A 628 12.89 -14.51 26.53
CA CYS A 628 12.58 -13.63 25.41
C CYS A 628 13.27 -12.25 25.52
N ILE A 629 13.33 -11.65 26.72
CA ILE A 629 14.06 -10.38 26.94
C ILE A 629 15.56 -10.56 26.66
N GLU A 630 16.18 -11.65 27.13
CA GLU A 630 17.62 -11.89 26.88
C GLU A 630 17.90 -12.23 25.40
N PHE A 631 16.98 -12.92 24.71
CA PHE A 631 16.99 -13.08 23.26
C PHE A 631 16.93 -11.72 22.53
N LEU A 632 15.96 -10.86 22.86
CA LEU A 632 15.81 -9.53 22.25
C LEU A 632 17.01 -8.61 22.55
N ILE A 633 17.64 -8.72 23.73
CA ILE A 633 18.90 -8.03 24.03
C ILE A 633 20.02 -8.51 23.10
N ASN A 634 20.19 -9.82 22.91
CA ASN A 634 21.22 -10.38 22.03
C ASN A 634 21.00 -9.99 20.56
N GLU A 635 19.76 -10.10 20.07
CA GLU A 635 19.39 -9.71 18.70
C GLU A 635 19.63 -8.22 18.45
N SER A 636 19.37 -7.37 19.44
CA SER A 636 19.59 -5.92 19.34
C SER A 636 21.04 -5.49 19.11
N GLU A 637 22.02 -6.39 19.29
CA GLU A 637 23.42 -6.08 19.01
C GLU A 637 23.72 -5.94 17.51
N ASN A 638 22.94 -6.61 16.64
CA ASN A 638 23.22 -6.69 15.20
C ASN A 638 21.98 -6.47 14.31
N ASN A 639 20.77 -6.78 14.82
CA ASN A 639 19.55 -6.94 14.02
C ASN A 639 18.45 -5.89 14.33
N MET A 640 18.76 -4.84 15.10
CA MET A 640 17.84 -3.74 15.44
C MET A 640 18.54 -2.38 15.29
N GLU A 641 17.78 -1.29 15.11
CA GLU A 641 18.33 0.07 14.97
C GLU A 641 19.12 0.55 16.19
N GLN A 642 18.80 0.04 17.38
CA GLN A 642 19.37 0.48 18.65
C GLN A 642 19.61 -0.71 19.57
N LYS A 643 20.82 -0.81 20.11
CA LYS A 643 21.19 -1.83 21.09
C LYS A 643 20.40 -1.65 22.39
N LEU A 644 19.68 -2.69 22.79
CA LEU A 644 18.91 -2.79 24.02
C LEU A 644 19.77 -3.37 25.17
N GLY A 645 19.22 -3.30 26.37
CA GLY A 645 19.78 -3.88 27.58
C GLY A 645 18.75 -3.83 28.71
N TRP A 646 19.02 -4.51 29.83
CA TRP A 646 18.08 -4.57 30.95
C TRP A 646 17.64 -3.18 31.46
N THR A 647 18.57 -2.22 31.53
CA THR A 647 18.28 -0.84 31.97
C THR A 647 17.73 0.09 30.87
N THR A 648 17.27 -0.43 29.73
CA THR A 648 16.71 0.40 28.63
C THR A 648 15.29 0.86 29.00
N PRO A 649 14.94 2.16 28.87
CA PRO A 649 13.60 2.65 29.21
C PRO A 649 12.48 1.99 28.38
N LYS A 650 11.35 1.68 29.03
CA LYS A 650 10.15 1.06 28.41
C LYS A 650 9.80 1.63 27.03
N SER A 651 9.74 2.95 26.90
CA SER A 651 9.35 3.61 25.64
C SER A 651 10.32 3.33 24.50
N GLN A 652 11.61 3.15 24.81
CA GLN A 652 12.66 2.79 23.85
C GLN A 652 12.61 1.30 23.51
N VAL A 653 12.39 0.43 24.51
CA VAL A 653 12.15 -1.01 24.30
C VAL A 653 10.96 -1.20 23.36
N PHE A 654 9.79 -0.64 23.70
CA PHE A 654 8.58 -0.72 22.88
C PHE A 654 8.82 -0.20 21.46
N SER A 655 9.47 0.96 21.29
CA SER A 655 9.71 1.53 19.96
C SER A 655 10.62 0.68 19.06
N VAL A 656 11.48 -0.17 19.64
CA VAL A 656 12.40 -1.04 18.89
C VAL A 656 11.79 -2.43 18.67
N VAL A 657 11.16 -3.00 19.70
CA VAL A 657 10.58 -4.36 19.65
C VAL A 657 9.37 -4.42 18.71
N LYS A 658 8.53 -3.37 18.64
CA LYS A 658 7.37 -3.32 17.74
C LYS A 658 7.75 -3.35 16.23
N ASP A 659 8.98 -2.96 15.90
CA ASP A 659 9.49 -2.90 14.52
C ASP A 659 10.42 -4.09 14.19
N TYR A 660 10.66 -4.99 15.15
CA TYR A 660 11.43 -6.22 14.96
C TYR A 660 10.50 -7.38 14.52
N PRO A 661 10.90 -8.22 13.55
CA PRO A 661 10.03 -9.28 13.03
C PRO A 661 9.79 -10.41 14.05
N MET A 662 8.52 -10.58 14.46
CA MET A 662 8.03 -11.74 15.19
C MET A 662 8.52 -13.03 14.51
N SER A 663 9.32 -13.81 15.25
CA SER A 663 9.81 -15.12 14.83
C SER A 663 10.43 -15.89 16.01
N GLY A 664 10.20 -17.20 16.07
CA GLY A 664 10.80 -18.09 17.08
C GLY A 664 10.41 -17.71 18.51
N ILE A 665 11.37 -17.68 19.45
CA ILE A 665 11.12 -17.42 20.89
C ILE A 665 10.29 -16.14 21.15
N PHE A 666 10.37 -15.14 20.28
CA PHE A 666 9.55 -13.93 20.36
C PHE A 666 8.11 -14.14 19.86
N GLU A 667 7.91 -14.93 18.81
CA GLU A 667 6.59 -15.36 18.29
C GLU A 667 5.91 -16.33 19.27
N ASP A 668 6.64 -17.36 19.72
CA ASP A 668 6.19 -18.35 20.71
C ASP A 668 5.66 -17.68 22.00
N LEU A 669 6.36 -16.66 22.50
CA LEU A 669 5.93 -15.91 23.68
C LEU A 669 4.80 -14.92 23.37
N VAL A 670 4.77 -14.27 22.20
CA VAL A 670 3.66 -13.38 21.83
C VAL A 670 2.34 -14.17 21.84
N ASP A 671 2.31 -15.38 21.27
CA ASP A 671 1.15 -16.28 21.35
C ASP A 671 0.80 -16.64 22.81
N GLU A 672 1.79 -17.05 23.64
CA GLU A 672 1.57 -17.39 25.06
C GLU A 672 0.98 -16.21 25.88
N LEU A 673 1.41 -14.97 25.59
CA LEU A 673 0.95 -13.77 26.27
C LEU A 673 -0.50 -13.42 25.93
N VAL A 674 -0.97 -13.72 24.72
CA VAL A 674 -2.28 -13.27 24.19
C VAL A 674 -3.34 -14.37 24.08
N GLU A 675 -3.00 -15.64 24.36
CA GLU A 675 -3.93 -16.78 24.31
C GLU A 675 -5.17 -16.59 25.23
N GLU A 676 -4.95 -16.54 26.55
CA GLU A 676 -6.05 -16.44 27.55
C GLU A 676 -6.21 -15.03 28.15
N SER A 677 -5.17 -14.19 28.13
CA SER A 677 -5.17 -12.85 28.74
C SER A 677 -6.36 -11.97 28.31
N PRO A 678 -6.74 -11.89 27.01
CA PRO A 678 -7.85 -11.04 26.57
C PRO A 678 -9.20 -11.53 27.13
N ALA A 679 -9.38 -12.85 27.22
CA ALA A 679 -10.61 -13.46 27.70
C ALA A 679 -10.73 -13.36 29.23
N ASN A 680 -9.65 -13.66 29.98
CA ASN A 680 -9.63 -13.56 31.43
C ASN A 680 -9.80 -12.13 31.95
N VAL A 681 -9.22 -11.13 31.28
CA VAL A 681 -9.44 -9.73 31.63
C VAL A 681 -10.88 -9.28 31.34
N LEU A 682 -11.55 -9.80 30.30
CA LEU A 682 -13.00 -9.55 30.09
C LEU A 682 -13.89 -10.25 31.13
N ARG A 683 -13.49 -11.45 31.59
CA ARG A 683 -14.15 -12.21 32.68
C ARG A 683 -14.11 -11.47 34.05
N LEU A 684 -13.49 -10.28 34.13
CA LEU A 684 -13.69 -9.33 35.24
C LEU A 684 -15.11 -8.73 35.24
N TRP A 685 -15.66 -8.35 34.07
CA TRP A 685 -16.99 -7.74 33.88
C TRP A 685 -18.07 -8.72 33.42
N LEU A 686 -17.67 -9.76 32.68
CA LEU A 686 -18.54 -10.76 32.09
C LEU A 686 -18.43 -12.08 32.87
N ASP A 687 -19.49 -12.89 32.89
CA ASP A 687 -19.54 -14.21 33.57
C ASP A 687 -19.76 -15.35 32.55
N ASP A 688 -19.41 -15.08 31.29
CA ASP A 688 -19.64 -15.96 30.15
C ASP A 688 -18.62 -17.09 30.11
N ARG A 689 -19.13 -18.32 29.97
CA ARG A 689 -18.34 -19.56 29.95
C ARG A 689 -18.12 -20.15 28.56
N ASP A 690 -18.76 -19.59 27.54
CA ASP A 690 -18.45 -19.85 26.13
C ASP A 690 -17.80 -18.58 25.56
N GLU A 691 -16.70 -18.75 24.83
CA GLU A 691 -15.93 -17.63 24.30
C GLU A 691 -16.67 -16.88 23.20
N ARG A 692 -17.61 -17.52 22.51
CA ARG A 692 -18.44 -16.87 21.50
C ARG A 692 -19.46 -15.94 22.15
N ASP A 693 -20.01 -16.34 23.30
CA ASP A 693 -20.87 -15.48 24.12
C ASP A 693 -20.05 -14.32 24.72
N LEU A 694 -18.84 -14.59 25.22
CA LEU A 694 -17.91 -13.57 25.74
C LEU A 694 -17.55 -12.53 24.66
N VAL A 695 -17.19 -12.97 23.45
CA VAL A 695 -16.92 -12.11 22.29
C VAL A 695 -18.17 -11.29 21.94
N LEU A 696 -19.33 -11.93 21.80
CA LEU A 696 -20.59 -11.27 21.45
C LEU A 696 -21.00 -10.21 22.48
N HIS A 697 -20.86 -10.50 23.77
CA HIS A 697 -21.17 -9.56 24.86
C HIS A 697 -20.14 -8.43 24.94
N SER A 698 -18.85 -8.71 24.70
CA SER A 698 -17.82 -7.67 24.65
C SER A 698 -18.03 -6.70 23.47
N ALA A 699 -18.43 -7.20 22.29
CA ALA A 699 -18.75 -6.40 21.11
C ALA A 699 -19.95 -5.47 21.30
N ASN A 700 -20.82 -5.75 22.28
CA ASN A 700 -21.94 -4.90 22.68
C ASN A 700 -21.67 -4.11 23.99
N TYR A 701 -20.42 -4.12 24.46
CA TYR A 701 -19.97 -3.47 25.71
C TYR A 701 -20.82 -3.81 26.95
N VAL A 702 -21.30 -5.06 27.03
CA VAL A 702 -22.13 -5.58 28.13
C VAL A 702 -21.42 -5.38 29.47
N ASN A 703 -22.20 -5.08 30.51
CA ASN A 703 -21.72 -4.70 31.84
C ASN A 703 -20.68 -3.56 31.87
N ARG A 704 -20.56 -2.77 30.79
CA ARG A 704 -19.53 -1.73 30.60
C ARG A 704 -18.11 -2.31 30.65
N CYS A 705 -17.89 -3.47 30.04
CA CYS A 705 -16.56 -4.07 29.90
C CYS A 705 -15.53 -3.12 29.25
N LEU A 706 -14.24 -3.34 29.55
CA LEU A 706 -13.15 -2.40 29.21
C LEU A 706 -12.94 -2.23 27.69
N TYR A 707 -13.16 -3.29 26.91
CA TYR A 707 -13.01 -3.32 25.47
C TYR A 707 -13.96 -4.35 24.84
N SER A 708 -14.08 -4.31 23.52
CA SER A 708 -14.64 -5.38 22.70
C SER A 708 -13.50 -6.22 22.12
N LEU A 709 -13.71 -7.53 22.03
CA LEU A 709 -12.72 -8.52 21.58
C LEU A 709 -13.06 -9.03 20.18
N HIS A 710 -12.15 -8.83 19.23
CA HIS A 710 -12.35 -9.16 17.81
C HIS A 710 -11.36 -10.24 17.38
N LEU A 711 -11.67 -11.49 17.74
CA LEU A 711 -10.87 -12.66 17.37
C LEU A 711 -10.96 -12.92 15.86
N LYS A 712 -9.80 -13.10 15.23
CA LYS A 712 -9.64 -13.48 13.82
C LYS A 712 -8.65 -14.65 13.73
N LYS A 713 -8.50 -15.23 12.53
CA LYS A 713 -7.44 -16.24 12.26
C LYS A 713 -6.03 -15.61 12.23
N PHE A 714 -5.94 -14.33 11.89
CA PHE A 714 -4.75 -13.48 11.89
C PHE A 714 -5.22 -12.06 12.20
N ASP A 715 -4.35 -11.19 12.73
CA ASP A 715 -4.66 -9.77 12.89
C ASP A 715 -5.82 -9.53 13.91
N SER A 716 -5.87 -10.33 14.99
CA SER A 716 -6.82 -10.18 16.11
C SER A 716 -6.60 -8.86 16.84
N PHE A 717 -7.68 -8.23 17.32
CA PHE A 717 -7.61 -6.89 17.90
C PHE A 717 -8.67 -6.64 18.98
N ILE A 718 -8.51 -5.53 19.71
CA ILE A 718 -9.53 -5.00 20.62
C ILE A 718 -9.90 -3.57 20.25
N GLU A 719 -11.12 -3.15 20.58
CA GLU A 719 -11.51 -1.74 20.63
C GLU A 719 -11.86 -1.35 22.07
N VAL A 720 -11.09 -0.42 22.64
CA VAL A 720 -11.26 0.06 24.01
C VAL A 720 -12.52 0.91 24.12
N ASN A 721 -13.42 0.49 25.00
CA ASN A 721 -14.74 1.05 25.19
C ASN A 721 -14.64 2.57 25.51
N PRO A 722 -15.21 3.46 24.66
CA PRO A 722 -14.99 4.90 24.75
C PRO A 722 -15.29 5.54 26.12
N ILE A 723 -16.18 4.96 26.92
CA ILE A 723 -16.50 5.45 28.27
C ILE A 723 -15.30 5.39 29.24
N TRP A 724 -14.37 4.46 29.02
CA TRP A 724 -13.18 4.29 29.84
C TRP A 724 -12.05 5.24 29.43
N LYS A 725 -11.98 5.66 28.16
CA LYS A 725 -10.86 6.46 27.61
C LYS A 725 -10.48 7.65 28.51
N LYS A 726 -11.46 8.44 28.95
CA LYS A 726 -11.21 9.60 29.83
C LYS A 726 -10.61 9.19 31.18
N TYR A 727 -11.07 8.09 31.77
CA TYR A 727 -10.61 7.59 33.06
C TYR A 727 -9.20 6.97 32.96
N LEU A 728 -8.94 6.18 31.91
CA LEU A 728 -7.63 5.57 31.67
C LEU A 728 -6.55 6.64 31.49
N VAL A 729 -6.84 7.72 30.77
CA VAL A 729 -5.93 8.87 30.61
C VAL A 729 -5.83 9.71 31.89
N SER A 730 -6.93 10.01 32.58
CA SER A 730 -6.89 10.90 33.76
C SER A 730 -6.28 10.26 35.01
N GLU A 731 -6.38 8.94 35.15
CA GLU A 731 -5.87 8.18 36.30
C GLU A 731 -4.66 7.30 35.95
N GLN A 732 -4.08 7.43 34.74
CA GLN A 732 -3.04 6.54 34.19
C GLN A 732 -1.96 6.18 35.24
N SER A 733 -1.34 7.18 35.87
CA SER A 733 -0.26 6.97 36.85
C SER A 733 -0.73 6.26 38.13
N ASN A 734 -1.96 6.53 38.60
CA ASN A 734 -2.52 5.88 39.78
C ASN A 734 -2.89 4.42 39.46
N LEU A 735 -3.47 4.19 38.28
CA LEU A 735 -3.90 2.88 37.82
C LEU A 735 -2.71 1.96 37.50
N LEU A 736 -1.68 2.46 36.79
CA LEU A 736 -0.46 1.70 36.55
C LEU A 736 0.27 1.36 37.86
N SER A 737 0.38 2.30 38.82
CA SER A 737 0.96 2.02 40.13
C SER A 737 0.17 0.93 40.87
N PHE A 738 -1.17 0.99 40.85
CA PHE A 738 -2.02 0.00 41.49
C PHE A 738 -1.92 -1.40 40.85
N ILE A 739 -1.83 -1.48 39.52
CA ILE A 739 -1.67 -2.76 38.81
C ILE A 739 -0.25 -3.32 39.04
N GLN A 740 0.80 -2.48 39.02
CA GLN A 740 2.17 -2.87 39.37
C GLN A 740 2.26 -3.38 40.81
N ASP A 741 1.76 -2.63 41.80
CA ASP A 741 1.76 -3.04 43.21
C ASP A 741 1.00 -4.36 43.40
N SER A 742 -0.12 -4.54 42.69
CA SER A 742 -0.91 -5.78 42.70
C SER A 742 -0.16 -6.97 42.09
N LEU A 743 0.53 -6.77 40.97
CA LEU A 743 1.32 -7.80 40.28
C LEU A 743 2.57 -8.19 41.10
N VAL A 744 3.29 -7.22 41.67
CA VAL A 744 4.41 -7.47 42.59
C VAL A 744 3.93 -8.21 43.84
N ALA A 745 2.76 -7.86 44.38
CA ALA A 745 2.13 -8.56 45.50
C ALA A 745 1.48 -9.91 45.13
N PHE A 746 1.36 -10.24 43.84
CA PHE A 746 0.94 -11.54 43.33
C PHE A 746 2.16 -12.45 43.13
N LEU A 747 3.21 -11.97 42.45
CA LEU A 747 4.46 -12.71 42.19
C LEU A 747 5.29 -13.03 43.45
N ASN A 748 5.06 -12.32 44.57
CA ASN A 748 5.70 -12.58 45.87
C ASN A 748 4.93 -13.58 46.78
N ARG A 749 3.93 -14.32 46.27
CA ARG A 749 3.13 -15.29 47.04
C ARG A 749 3.57 -16.74 46.84
#